data_AF-A0A158P4U8-F1
#
_entry.id   AF-A0A158P4U8-F1
#
_cell.length_a   1.000
_cell.length_b   1.000
_cell.length_c   1.000
_cell.angle_alpha   90.00
_cell.angle_beta   90.00
_cell.angle_gamma   90.00
#
_symmetry.space_group_name_H-M   'P 1'
#
loop_
_entity.id
_entity.type
_entity.pdbx_description
1 polymer ?
#
loop_
_entity_poly.entity_id
_entity_poly.type
_entity_poly.pdbx_seq_one_letter_code
_entity_poly.pdbx_strand_id
1 'polypeptide(L)'
;MFIQLLIWIFQFCLLIPKAYSFSTPKHDIAFYYKTHASVSLTNPDNHTTSYGIYVAGKTITIDIPTSVVNLSEILDWKVVNPNKDRLMFVHKNNPYILINQQRIEKMNYSGELSDSIIAFGDNEALHVPTISNPNSIKPVHTWNYIELLHFDDSNEKVSVLRSLPMLKDDDWKFIKEWKMMDYIHFDDKLYLLIKRSIWNQKAAKVTQEISIIQLCLDKGSELISSAVEVHFTRPEFNTNQIIDLFFVYIFGPLNTENHRLEFHTTQLTSPNIIKTYQTYAITDIVSLFDQTANESAICSDGITSLRYHLRSEVAKCNETIYESCSTTENNVPSRNVELILPGSYTFFLLFYSLANVLHKSQFITLPYPYLRINILMHTRPLINSAICEYINNSVLHPCLNFNTIDSSLISNSLQGNFYINKHPFGFIYVDKETNNFNLIPIEMCSHLKTCAHCIMYGLYSDCIWSNFICVHDTQPKSKAKQTVDRCNKIINISPLIFNSSLPRRLTIKLARPLINASEEQIVIQAGDNLCTDITMKKSIVNCSMLLTTSGEFKINISLRSDRYADAAAISAVSTDKVNILAPERRHDYTFVVILVSFSVTLISLSLLLACVNYNNKYRNEFLVVKSSTNIMQMASKNIRSALSSLSRSRSYSTWRSTSKIIVPKHSK
;
A
#
# COMPACT_ATOMS: atom_id res chain seq x y z
N MET A 1 -12.17 39.82 5.57
CA MET A 1 -11.04 39.31 6.38
C MET A 1 -11.39 38.03 7.15
N PHE A 2 -12.42 38.03 8.00
CA PHE A 2 -12.77 36.86 8.83
C PHE A 2 -13.25 35.63 8.03
N ILE A 3 -14.09 35.84 7.02
CA ILE A 3 -14.63 34.76 6.16
C ILE A 3 -13.53 34.06 5.35
N GLN A 4 -12.49 34.81 4.94
CA GLN A 4 -11.42 34.28 4.09
C GLN A 4 -10.37 33.52 4.91
N LEU A 5 -10.09 33.97 6.14
CA LEU A 5 -9.34 33.20 7.12
C LEU A 5 -10.07 31.90 7.47
N LEU A 6 -11.39 31.95 7.63
CA LEU A 6 -12.24 30.77 7.80
C LEU A 6 -12.16 29.83 6.60
N ILE A 7 -12.23 30.33 5.36
CA ILE A 7 -12.09 29.50 4.15
C ILE A 7 -10.69 28.89 4.07
N TRP A 8 -9.63 29.61 4.43
CA TRP A 8 -8.26 29.08 4.45
C TRP A 8 -8.05 28.06 5.56
N ILE A 9 -8.57 28.31 6.76
CA ILE A 9 -8.58 27.33 7.85
C ILE A 9 -9.40 26.11 7.42
N PHE A 10 -10.55 26.30 6.78
CA PHE A 10 -11.38 25.21 6.27
C PHE A 10 -10.67 24.44 5.16
N GLN A 11 -10.01 25.10 4.21
CA GLN A 11 -9.20 24.48 3.17
C GLN A 11 -7.99 23.75 3.77
N PHE A 12 -7.32 24.33 4.76
CA PHE A 12 -6.19 23.71 5.46
C PHE A 12 -6.66 22.49 6.27
N CYS A 13 -7.76 22.60 7.01
CA CYS A 13 -8.40 21.49 7.70
C CYS A 13 -8.93 20.41 6.74
N LEU A 14 -9.36 20.77 5.53
CA LEU A 14 -9.72 19.81 4.47
C LEU A 14 -8.50 19.19 3.78
N LEU A 15 -7.36 19.88 3.77
CA LEU A 15 -6.09 19.40 3.20
C LEU A 15 -5.29 18.54 4.19
N ILE A 16 -5.46 18.72 5.50
CA ILE A 16 -4.84 17.90 6.55
C ILE A 16 -5.10 16.40 6.33
N PRO A 17 -6.36 15.92 6.12
CA PRO A 17 -6.62 14.51 5.83
C PRO A 17 -5.87 14.01 4.59
N LYS A 18 -5.74 14.84 3.55
CA LYS A 18 -4.97 14.51 2.33
C LYS A 18 -3.46 14.44 2.57
N ALA A 19 -2.93 15.20 3.53
CA ALA A 19 -1.50 15.23 3.84
C ALA A 19 -1.05 14.03 4.69
N TYR A 20 -1.96 13.42 5.45
CA TYR A 20 -1.71 12.23 6.27
C TYR A 20 -2.18 10.94 5.62
N SER A 21 -2.68 10.98 4.39
CA SER A 21 -3.16 9.81 3.65
C SER A 21 -2.08 9.31 2.71
N PHE A 22 -1.90 7.99 2.57
CA PHE A 22 -1.19 7.50 1.39
C PHE A 22 -1.96 7.91 0.16
N SER A 23 -1.27 8.28 -0.92
CA SER A 23 -1.96 8.30 -2.21
C SER A 23 -2.56 6.92 -2.41
N THR A 24 -3.88 6.81 -2.59
CA THR A 24 -4.53 5.52 -2.84
C THR A 24 -3.77 4.86 -4.00
N PRO A 25 -3.07 3.75 -3.75
CA PRO A 25 -2.12 3.26 -4.72
C PRO A 25 -2.92 2.76 -5.91
N LYS A 26 -2.86 3.52 -7.01
CA LYS A 26 -3.52 3.16 -8.24
C LYS A 26 -2.64 2.14 -8.92
N HIS A 27 -2.92 0.87 -8.68
CA HIS A 27 -2.12 -0.21 -9.22
C HIS A 27 -2.48 -0.51 -10.68
N ASP A 28 -1.54 -1.12 -11.38
CA ASP A 28 -1.74 -1.60 -12.75
C ASP A 28 -2.68 -2.82 -12.75
N ILE A 29 -3.34 -3.08 -13.88
CA ILE A 29 -4.37 -4.12 -13.98
C ILE A 29 -3.89 -5.51 -13.54
N ALA A 30 -2.64 -5.86 -13.85
CA ALA A 30 -2.03 -7.14 -13.51
C ALA A 30 -1.66 -7.28 -12.03
N PHE A 31 -1.51 -6.16 -11.32
CA PHE A 31 -1.10 -6.09 -9.91
C PHE A 31 -2.12 -5.34 -9.05
N TYR A 32 -3.38 -5.28 -9.50
CA TYR A 32 -4.36 -4.35 -8.97
C TYR A 32 -4.72 -4.60 -7.49
N TYR A 33 -4.72 -5.86 -7.05
CA TYR A 33 -5.02 -6.22 -5.66
C TYR A 33 -3.77 -6.56 -4.84
N LYS A 34 -2.65 -6.80 -5.53
CA LYS A 34 -1.42 -7.32 -4.93
C LYS A 34 -0.25 -7.13 -5.88
N THR A 35 0.86 -6.64 -5.34
CA THR A 35 2.13 -6.59 -6.06
C THR A 35 2.90 -7.89 -5.83
N HIS A 36 3.09 -8.68 -6.88
CA HIS A 36 3.81 -9.95 -6.80
C HIS A 36 5.33 -9.81 -6.85
N ALA A 37 5.81 -8.85 -7.66
CA ALA A 37 7.21 -8.55 -7.85
C ALA A 37 7.35 -7.05 -8.13
N SER A 38 8.40 -6.43 -7.56
CA SER A 38 8.74 -5.03 -7.87
C SER A 38 9.58 -4.92 -9.12
N VAL A 39 10.29 -5.98 -9.52
CA VAL A 39 11.20 -5.98 -10.66
C VAL A 39 10.71 -6.97 -11.73
N SER A 40 10.82 -6.56 -12.98
CA SER A 40 10.43 -7.33 -14.16
C SER A 40 11.48 -7.19 -15.27
N LEU A 41 11.59 -8.20 -16.12
CA LEU A 41 12.36 -8.11 -17.36
C LEU A 41 11.54 -7.37 -18.41
N THR A 42 12.12 -6.34 -19.02
CA THR A 42 11.44 -5.55 -20.07
C THR A 42 11.61 -6.11 -21.48
N ASN A 43 12.70 -6.86 -21.71
CA ASN A 43 12.94 -7.55 -22.95
C ASN A 43 13.54 -8.94 -22.64
N PRO A 44 12.69 -9.98 -22.58
CA PRO A 44 13.13 -11.34 -22.26
C PRO A 44 13.85 -12.03 -23.44
N ASP A 45 13.70 -11.52 -24.67
CA ASP A 45 14.27 -12.16 -25.87
C ASP A 45 15.67 -11.63 -26.22
N ASN A 46 16.03 -10.47 -25.70
CA ASN A 46 17.33 -9.85 -25.92
C ASN A 46 17.89 -9.49 -24.55
N HIS A 47 18.97 -10.15 -24.12
CA HIS A 47 19.66 -10.00 -22.83
C HIS A 47 20.17 -8.57 -22.58
N THR A 48 19.24 -7.64 -22.46
CA THR A 48 19.48 -6.28 -22.08
C THR A 48 19.42 -6.24 -20.57
N THR A 49 20.34 -5.49 -19.99
CA THR A 49 20.41 -5.13 -18.57
C THR A 49 19.21 -4.28 -18.13
N SER A 50 18.12 -4.25 -18.90
CA SER A 50 16.98 -3.35 -18.76
C SER A 50 15.87 -4.00 -17.95
N TYR A 51 15.62 -3.43 -16.78
CA TYR A 51 14.63 -3.89 -15.82
C TYR A 51 13.48 -2.88 -15.68
N GLY A 52 12.27 -3.40 -15.58
CA GLY A 52 11.06 -2.65 -15.26
C GLY A 52 10.87 -2.67 -13.76
N ILE A 53 10.87 -1.50 -13.13
CA ILE A 53 10.67 -1.34 -11.68
C ILE A 53 9.29 -0.78 -11.45
N TYR A 54 8.52 -1.44 -10.59
CA TYR A 54 7.17 -1.07 -10.20
C TYR A 54 7.08 -0.88 -8.68
N VAL A 55 6.56 0.28 -8.27
CA VAL A 55 6.26 0.61 -6.88
C VAL A 55 4.97 1.43 -6.84
N ALA A 56 3.93 0.91 -6.19
CA ALA A 56 2.68 1.62 -5.90
C ALA A 56 2.09 2.43 -7.09
N GLY A 57 1.97 1.80 -8.27
CA GLY A 57 1.41 2.44 -9.48
C GLY A 57 2.43 3.20 -10.34
N LYS A 58 3.65 3.43 -9.85
CA LYS A 58 4.73 4.04 -10.62
C LYS A 58 5.60 2.96 -11.26
N THR A 59 5.79 3.06 -12.58
CA THR A 59 6.70 2.20 -13.33
C THR A 59 7.83 3.00 -13.95
N ILE A 60 9.07 2.53 -13.80
CA ILE A 60 10.24 3.06 -14.51
C ILE A 60 10.97 1.92 -15.21
N THR A 61 11.79 2.27 -16.19
CA THR A 61 12.79 1.36 -16.78
C THR A 61 14.19 1.82 -16.38
N ILE A 62 15.03 0.88 -15.98
CA ILE A 62 16.39 1.11 -15.50
C ILE A 62 17.36 0.08 -16.09
N ASP A 63 18.55 0.51 -16.46
CA ASP A 63 19.60 -0.38 -16.96
C ASP A 63 20.60 -0.68 -15.84
N ILE A 64 20.74 -1.96 -15.47
CA ILE A 64 21.63 -2.42 -14.39
C ILE A 64 22.54 -3.52 -14.93
N PRO A 65 23.86 -3.26 -15.09
CA PRO A 65 24.79 -4.25 -15.61
C PRO A 65 24.85 -5.52 -14.76
N THR A 66 25.06 -6.67 -15.41
CA THR A 66 25.24 -7.97 -14.72
C THR A 66 26.48 -7.99 -13.82
N SER A 67 27.44 -7.08 -14.04
CA SER A 67 28.58 -6.86 -13.15
C SER A 67 28.20 -6.25 -11.79
N VAL A 68 27.01 -5.65 -11.68
CA VAL A 68 26.50 -5.05 -10.43
C VAL A 68 25.70 -6.08 -9.63
N VAL A 69 24.80 -6.80 -10.30
CA VAL A 69 23.94 -7.82 -9.68
C VAL A 69 23.53 -8.87 -10.70
N ASN A 70 23.38 -10.12 -10.25
CA ASN A 70 22.89 -11.19 -11.12
C ASN A 70 21.36 -11.13 -11.31
N LEU A 71 20.86 -11.85 -12.32
CA LEU A 71 19.43 -11.83 -12.66
C LEU A 71 18.54 -12.38 -11.53
N SER A 72 18.92 -13.49 -10.92
CA SER A 72 18.11 -14.09 -9.85
C SER A 72 17.95 -13.16 -8.64
N GLU A 73 19.00 -12.41 -8.28
CA GLU A 73 19.01 -11.53 -7.12
C GLU A 73 18.18 -10.29 -7.37
N ILE A 74 18.28 -9.68 -8.55
CA ILE A 74 17.53 -8.46 -8.86
C ILE A 74 16.02 -8.70 -8.97
N LEU A 75 15.60 -9.86 -9.50
CA LEU A 75 14.18 -10.22 -9.54
C LEU A 75 13.58 -10.46 -8.15
N ASP A 76 14.41 -10.75 -7.14
CA ASP A 76 14.02 -10.90 -5.73
C ASP A 76 14.00 -9.57 -4.96
N TRP A 77 14.27 -8.42 -5.60
CA TRP A 77 14.24 -7.13 -4.92
C TRP A 77 12.81 -6.67 -4.63
N LYS A 78 12.58 -6.24 -3.38
CA LYS A 78 11.37 -5.54 -2.95
C LYS A 78 11.65 -4.05 -2.95
N VAL A 79 11.34 -3.38 -4.06
CA VAL A 79 11.70 -1.98 -4.26
C VAL A 79 10.72 -1.09 -3.51
N VAL A 80 11.24 -0.13 -2.73
CA VAL A 80 10.45 0.83 -1.93
C VAL A 80 10.48 2.22 -2.56
N ASN A 81 11.57 2.59 -3.23
CA ASN A 81 11.65 3.84 -4.00
C ASN A 81 12.20 3.57 -5.42
N PRO A 82 11.45 3.91 -6.48
CA PRO A 82 11.87 3.75 -7.87
C PRO A 82 12.70 4.95 -8.41
N ASN A 83 13.46 5.68 -7.58
CA ASN A 83 14.35 6.75 -8.05
C ASN A 83 15.52 6.13 -8.83
N LYS A 84 15.67 6.47 -10.11
CA LYS A 84 16.68 5.86 -11.01
C LYS A 84 18.13 6.04 -10.53
N ASP A 85 18.42 7.13 -9.83
CA ASP A 85 19.77 7.45 -9.39
C ASP A 85 20.05 6.94 -7.97
N ARG A 86 18.99 6.65 -7.20
CA ARG A 86 19.02 6.26 -5.79
C ARG A 86 17.89 5.28 -5.47
N LEU A 87 17.87 4.14 -6.16
CA LEU A 87 16.80 3.15 -6.03
C LEU A 87 16.95 2.43 -4.69
N MET A 88 15.91 2.44 -3.85
CA MET A 88 15.95 1.80 -2.53
C MET A 88 15.11 0.52 -2.52
N PHE A 89 15.66 -0.54 -1.95
CA PHE A 89 15.03 -1.86 -1.96
C PHE A 89 15.42 -2.70 -0.74
N VAL A 90 14.61 -3.71 -0.45
CA VAL A 90 14.91 -4.75 0.52
C VAL A 90 15.25 -6.03 -0.24
N HIS A 91 16.35 -6.67 0.14
CA HIS A 91 16.78 -7.96 -0.40
C HIS A 91 17.43 -8.79 0.72
N LYS A 92 17.13 -10.10 0.78
CA LYS A 92 17.65 -11.01 1.82
C LYS A 92 17.62 -10.38 3.22
N ASN A 93 16.46 -9.85 3.62
CA ASN A 93 16.21 -9.24 4.94
C ASN A 93 17.08 -8.03 5.30
N ASN A 94 17.67 -7.34 4.30
CA ASN A 94 18.47 -6.14 4.52
C ASN A 94 18.03 -5.01 3.58
N PRO A 95 18.02 -3.75 4.05
CA PRO A 95 17.74 -2.60 3.20
C PRO A 95 19.01 -2.16 2.46
N TYR A 96 18.85 -1.82 1.19
CA TYR A 96 19.91 -1.42 0.28
C TYR A 96 19.49 -0.23 -0.58
N ILE A 97 20.50 0.48 -1.08
CA ILE A 97 20.37 1.55 -2.05
C ILE A 97 21.29 1.27 -3.26
N LEU A 98 20.73 1.32 -4.46
CA LEU A 98 21.46 1.29 -5.72
C LEU A 98 21.73 2.73 -6.16
N ILE A 99 23.00 3.09 -6.20
CA ILE A 99 23.46 4.45 -6.54
C ILE A 99 23.93 4.48 -7.99
N ASN A 100 23.32 5.35 -8.79
CA ASN A 100 23.64 5.61 -10.19
C ASN A 100 23.73 4.32 -11.04
N GLN A 101 22.96 3.29 -10.71
CA GLN A 101 22.94 2.00 -11.41
C GLN A 101 24.28 1.23 -11.41
N GLN A 102 25.25 1.65 -10.59
CA GLN A 102 26.62 1.15 -10.65
C GLN A 102 27.05 0.40 -9.38
N ARG A 103 26.52 0.78 -8.21
CA ARG A 103 26.94 0.20 -6.94
C ARG A 103 25.77 0.07 -5.97
N ILE A 104 25.80 -0.99 -5.18
CA ILE A 104 24.80 -1.29 -4.17
C ILE A 104 25.44 -1.08 -2.81
N GLU A 105 24.81 -0.26 -1.97
CA GLU A 105 25.25 0.01 -0.60
C GLU A 105 24.17 -0.42 0.38
N LYS A 106 24.58 -0.94 1.54
CA LYS A 106 23.66 -1.32 2.61
C LYS A 106 23.24 -0.07 3.37
N MET A 107 21.93 0.12 3.57
CA MET A 107 21.40 1.21 4.38
C MET A 107 21.46 0.88 5.86
N ASN A 108 21.61 1.91 6.70
CA ASN A 108 21.63 1.78 8.14
C ASN A 108 20.21 1.51 8.68
N TYR A 109 20.02 0.35 9.32
CA TYR A 109 18.81 0.01 10.05
C TYR A 109 19.19 -0.68 11.36
N SER A 110 18.61 -0.23 12.48
CA SER A 110 18.89 -0.78 13.80
C SER A 110 18.02 -2.00 14.16
N GLY A 111 16.98 -2.27 13.37
CA GLY A 111 16.11 -3.44 13.54
C GLY A 111 16.49 -4.60 12.61
N GLU A 112 15.67 -5.65 12.64
CA GLU A 112 15.76 -6.78 11.72
C GLU A 112 14.59 -6.74 10.75
N LEU A 113 14.87 -6.86 9.45
CA LEU A 113 13.81 -7.02 8.46
C LEU A 113 13.53 -8.50 8.25
N SER A 114 12.31 -8.78 7.78
CA SER A 114 11.89 -10.07 7.27
C SER A 114 11.38 -9.92 5.85
N ASP A 115 11.02 -11.04 5.23
CA ASP A 115 10.51 -11.03 3.86
C ASP A 115 9.15 -10.32 3.71
N SER A 116 8.46 -9.99 4.79
CA SER A 116 7.11 -9.41 4.76
C SER A 116 7.15 -7.89 4.60
N ILE A 117 7.52 -7.40 3.42
CA ILE A 117 7.57 -5.97 3.09
C ILE A 117 6.52 -5.64 2.02
N ILE A 118 5.71 -4.61 2.26
CA ILE A 118 4.72 -4.07 1.33
C ILE A 118 5.05 -2.59 1.11
N ALA A 119 5.47 -2.21 -0.11
CA ALA A 119 5.81 -0.83 -0.42
C ALA A 119 4.56 -0.01 -0.76
N PHE A 120 4.46 1.19 -0.17
CA PHE A 120 3.37 2.13 -0.44
C PHE A 120 3.76 3.25 -1.41
N GLY A 121 5.03 3.32 -1.80
CA GLY A 121 5.57 4.50 -2.49
C GLY A 121 6.06 5.53 -1.47
N ASP A 122 6.45 6.71 -1.95
CA ASP A 122 6.85 7.85 -1.10
C ASP A 122 7.88 7.53 0.00
N ASN A 123 8.80 6.60 -0.29
CA ASN A 123 9.83 6.10 0.63
C ASN A 123 9.28 5.30 1.83
N GLU A 124 8.03 4.87 1.80
CA GLU A 124 7.41 4.16 2.90
C GLU A 124 7.04 2.72 2.56
N ALA A 125 7.18 1.84 3.55
CA ALA A 125 6.81 0.44 3.43
C ALA A 125 6.30 -0.12 4.76
N LEU A 126 5.27 -0.96 4.69
CA LEU A 126 4.83 -1.78 5.82
C LEU A 126 5.73 -3.00 5.94
N HIS A 127 6.19 -3.26 7.15
CA HIS A 127 6.92 -4.46 7.52
C HIS A 127 6.12 -5.25 8.56
N VAL A 128 5.98 -6.55 8.35
CA VAL A 128 5.36 -7.47 9.33
C VAL A 128 6.42 -8.48 9.77
N PRO A 129 7.13 -8.24 10.90
CA PRO A 129 8.21 -9.10 11.35
C PRO A 129 7.81 -10.58 11.47
N THR A 130 8.71 -11.47 11.05
CA THR A 130 8.54 -12.91 11.28
C THR A 130 9.10 -13.28 12.66
N ILE A 131 8.26 -13.81 13.53
CA ILE A 131 8.63 -14.21 14.89
C ILE A 131 8.61 -15.73 14.99
N SER A 132 9.66 -16.32 15.55
CA SER A 132 9.76 -17.76 15.78
C SER A 132 10.42 -18.06 17.14
N ASN A 133 9.61 -18.49 18.12
CA ASN A 133 10.03 -18.80 19.49
C ASN A 133 9.52 -20.16 19.97
N PRO A 134 9.67 -21.27 19.21
CA PRO A 134 9.06 -22.55 19.56
C PRO A 134 9.49 -23.04 20.95
N ASN A 135 10.77 -22.87 21.30
CA ASN A 135 11.37 -23.43 22.52
C ASN A 135 12.03 -22.37 23.41
N SER A 136 11.76 -21.07 23.20
CA SER A 136 12.49 -20.06 23.97
C SER A 136 12.08 -20.06 25.45
N ILE A 137 13.09 -19.98 26.33
CA ILE A 137 12.97 -19.90 27.79
C ILE A 137 13.35 -18.48 28.27
N LYS A 138 13.85 -17.62 27.38
CA LYS A 138 14.25 -16.23 27.66
C LYS A 138 13.72 -15.28 26.56
N PRO A 139 13.54 -13.98 26.85
CA PRO A 139 13.23 -13.02 25.81
C PRO A 139 14.38 -13.01 24.79
N VAL A 140 14.10 -13.31 23.53
CA VAL A 140 15.16 -13.45 22.50
C VAL A 140 15.46 -12.12 21.84
N HIS A 141 14.44 -11.29 21.58
CA HIS A 141 14.57 -9.90 21.13
C HIS A 141 13.27 -9.12 21.41
N THR A 142 13.36 -7.80 21.57
CA THR A 142 12.19 -6.91 21.46
C THR A 142 11.81 -6.77 19.98
N TRP A 143 10.56 -7.04 19.63
CA TRP A 143 10.04 -6.89 18.27
C TRP A 143 8.75 -6.07 18.26
N ASN A 144 8.30 -5.71 17.06
CA ASN A 144 6.97 -5.18 16.82
C ASN A 144 6.14 -6.23 16.05
N TYR A 145 4.80 -6.16 16.13
CA TYR A 145 3.92 -7.00 15.31
C TYR A 145 3.80 -6.47 13.88
N ILE A 146 3.80 -5.14 13.73
CA ILE A 146 3.70 -4.41 12.46
C ILE A 146 4.53 -3.13 12.62
N GLU A 147 5.26 -2.74 11.57
CA GLU A 147 6.07 -1.52 11.52
C GLU A 147 5.80 -0.78 10.22
N LEU A 148 5.57 0.53 10.30
CA LEU A 148 5.64 1.41 9.14
C LEU A 148 7.05 1.99 9.08
N LEU A 149 7.76 1.69 8.01
CA LEU A 149 9.16 2.07 7.79
C LEU A 149 9.25 3.24 6.83
N HIS A 150 10.20 4.13 7.08
CA HIS A 150 10.63 5.19 6.16
C HIS A 150 12.08 4.96 5.72
N PHE A 151 12.31 5.06 4.42
CA PHE A 151 13.61 4.90 3.76
C PHE A 151 14.14 6.26 3.36
N ASP A 152 15.10 6.78 4.13
CA ASP A 152 15.73 8.07 3.86
C ASP A 152 16.90 7.86 2.87
N ASP A 153 16.70 8.29 1.63
CA ASP A 153 17.70 8.18 0.57
C ASP A 153 18.91 9.10 0.80
N SER A 154 18.72 10.19 1.54
CA SER A 154 19.74 11.23 1.75
C SER A 154 20.68 10.86 2.88
N ASN A 155 20.14 10.28 3.95
CA ASN A 155 20.90 9.79 5.10
C ASN A 155 21.21 8.29 5.04
N GLU A 156 20.76 7.61 3.98
CA GLU A 156 20.95 6.16 3.74
C GLU A 156 20.53 5.33 4.96
N LYS A 157 19.38 5.70 5.53
CA LYS A 157 18.89 5.17 6.81
C LYS A 157 17.44 4.73 6.68
N VAL A 158 17.11 3.64 7.36
CA VAL A 158 15.73 3.21 7.57
C VAL A 158 15.33 3.51 9.01
N SER A 159 14.13 4.06 9.19
CA SER A 159 13.55 4.35 10.50
C SER A 159 12.11 3.86 10.62
N VAL A 160 11.73 3.43 11.82
CA VAL A 160 10.34 3.10 12.15
C VAL A 160 9.58 4.40 12.41
N LEU A 161 8.56 4.71 11.61
CA LEU A 161 7.67 5.87 11.80
C LEU A 161 6.59 5.58 12.84
N ARG A 162 5.92 4.44 12.69
CA ARG A 162 4.89 3.92 13.57
C ARG A 162 5.04 2.41 13.70
N SER A 163 4.52 1.86 14.78
CA SER A 163 4.55 0.43 15.01
C SER A 163 3.38 0.00 15.87
N LEU A 164 2.94 -1.24 15.68
CA LEU A 164 2.18 -1.99 16.67
C LEU A 164 3.19 -2.76 17.52
N PRO A 165 3.60 -2.24 18.70
CA PRO A 165 4.63 -2.90 19.50
C PRO A 165 4.11 -4.18 20.15
N MET A 166 5.03 -4.98 20.72
CA MET A 166 4.66 -5.98 21.72
C MET A 166 3.73 -5.35 22.77
N LEU A 167 2.64 -6.06 23.06
CA LEU A 167 1.58 -5.54 23.93
C LEU A 167 1.97 -5.66 25.41
N LYS A 168 2.85 -6.63 25.73
CA LYS A 168 3.58 -6.75 27.01
C LYS A 168 4.96 -7.39 26.80
N ASP A 169 5.89 -7.11 27.71
CA ASP A 169 7.28 -7.60 27.68
C ASP A 169 7.43 -9.13 27.66
N ASP A 170 6.39 -9.87 28.07
CA ASP A 170 6.40 -11.34 28.10
C ASP A 170 5.54 -12.00 27.02
N ASP A 171 5.08 -11.26 26.02
CA ASP A 171 4.34 -11.80 24.87
C ASP A 171 5.12 -12.91 24.15
N TRP A 172 6.46 -12.87 24.19
CA TRP A 172 7.34 -13.92 23.65
C TRP A 172 7.10 -15.31 24.22
N LYS A 173 6.52 -15.42 25.43
CA LYS A 173 6.17 -16.71 26.04
C LYS A 173 4.98 -17.35 25.32
N PHE A 174 4.05 -16.52 24.87
CA PHE A 174 2.77 -16.94 24.31
C PHE A 174 2.87 -17.14 22.80
N ILE A 175 3.61 -16.28 22.10
CA ILE A 175 3.66 -16.29 20.65
C ILE A 175 4.84 -17.13 20.19
N LYS A 176 4.54 -18.34 19.72
CA LYS A 176 5.53 -19.32 19.24
C LYS A 176 5.89 -19.09 17.79
N GLU A 177 4.93 -18.64 16.98
CA GLU A 177 5.14 -18.31 15.58
C GLU A 177 4.22 -17.14 15.21
N TRP A 178 4.73 -16.17 14.45
CA TRP A 178 3.94 -15.12 13.81
C TRP A 178 4.57 -14.85 12.45
N LYS A 179 3.80 -15.03 11.38
CA LYS A 179 4.31 -14.87 10.02
C LYS A 179 3.20 -14.39 9.10
N MET A 180 3.42 -13.26 8.44
CA MET A 180 2.60 -12.87 7.30
C MET A 180 2.85 -13.87 6.16
N MET A 181 1.80 -14.54 5.73
CA MET A 181 1.83 -15.50 4.63
C MET A 181 1.44 -14.84 3.33
N ASP A 182 0.51 -13.88 3.39
CA ASP A 182 0.07 -13.12 2.23
C ASP A 182 -0.52 -11.76 2.60
N TYR A 183 -0.78 -10.94 1.58
CA TYR A 183 -1.56 -9.72 1.68
C TYR A 183 -2.39 -9.49 0.42
N ILE A 184 -3.48 -8.73 0.56
CA ILE A 184 -4.29 -8.25 -0.55
C ILE A 184 -4.88 -6.90 -0.14
N HIS A 185 -5.13 -5.99 -1.08
CA HIS A 185 -5.82 -4.74 -0.77
C HIS A 185 -6.99 -4.54 -1.73
N PHE A 186 -8.05 -3.88 -1.26
CA PHE A 186 -9.22 -3.50 -2.05
C PHE A 186 -9.52 -2.05 -1.72
N ASP A 187 -9.67 -1.22 -2.75
CA ASP A 187 -9.94 0.20 -2.59
C ASP A 187 -8.93 0.86 -1.62
N ASP A 188 -9.38 1.34 -0.47
CA ASP A 188 -8.57 1.96 0.58
C ASP A 188 -8.22 1.02 1.74
N LYS A 189 -8.49 -0.28 1.64
CA LYS A 189 -8.24 -1.27 2.71
C LYS A 189 -7.14 -2.26 2.33
N LEU A 190 -6.21 -2.50 3.25
CA LEU A 190 -5.17 -3.53 3.17
C LEU A 190 -5.48 -4.66 4.14
N TYR A 191 -5.45 -5.90 3.67
CA TYR A 191 -5.66 -7.10 4.47
C TYR A 191 -4.37 -7.91 4.54
N LEU A 192 -3.91 -8.17 5.76
CA LEU A 192 -2.74 -8.99 6.04
C LEU A 192 -3.20 -10.38 6.47
N LEU A 193 -2.68 -11.42 5.84
CA LEU A 193 -2.97 -12.82 6.18
C LEU A 193 -1.81 -13.39 6.98
N ILE A 194 -2.07 -13.68 8.25
CA ILE A 194 -1.06 -14.05 9.23
C ILE A 194 -1.34 -15.45 9.71
N LYS A 195 -0.34 -16.32 9.56
CA LYS A 195 -0.29 -17.60 10.26
C LYS A 195 0.40 -17.38 11.59
N ARG A 196 -0.20 -17.88 12.68
CA ARG A 196 0.45 -17.84 13.99
C ARG A 196 0.18 -19.08 14.83
N SER A 197 1.09 -19.31 15.77
CA SER A 197 1.02 -20.40 16.74
C SER A 197 1.12 -19.81 18.14
N ILE A 198 0.11 -20.05 18.98
CA ILE A 198 -0.05 -19.43 20.31
C ILE A 198 -0.08 -20.50 21.39
N TRP A 199 0.62 -20.26 22.49
CA TRP A 199 0.54 -21.09 23.69
C TRP A 199 -0.72 -20.79 24.48
N ASN A 200 -1.64 -21.76 24.53
CA ASN A 200 -2.80 -21.70 25.39
C ASN A 200 -2.44 -22.22 26.78
N GLN A 201 -2.38 -21.32 27.76
CA GLN A 201 -2.04 -21.67 29.15
C GLN A 201 -3.04 -22.64 29.78
N LYS A 202 -4.35 -22.48 29.53
CA LYS A 202 -5.39 -23.30 30.15
C LYS A 202 -5.35 -24.75 29.64
N ALA A 203 -5.09 -24.92 28.35
CA ALA A 203 -4.99 -26.24 27.72
C ALA A 203 -3.56 -26.82 27.71
N ALA A 204 -2.57 -26.05 28.19
CA ALA A 204 -1.14 -26.38 28.16
C ALA A 204 -0.66 -26.91 26.80
N LYS A 205 -1.13 -26.29 25.71
CA LYS A 205 -0.79 -26.70 24.34
C LYS A 205 -0.63 -25.50 23.42
N VAL A 206 0.15 -25.68 22.35
CA VAL A 206 0.22 -24.72 21.25
C VAL A 206 -0.98 -24.93 20.33
N THR A 207 -1.69 -23.86 20.00
CA THR A 207 -2.76 -23.84 19.01
C THR A 207 -2.33 -23.01 17.81
N GLN A 208 -2.53 -23.57 16.62
CA GLN A 208 -2.32 -22.86 15.38
C GLN A 208 -3.63 -22.22 14.91
N GLU A 209 -3.51 -21.01 14.38
CA GLU A 209 -4.64 -20.23 13.89
C GLU A 209 -4.24 -19.33 12.73
N ILE A 210 -5.25 -18.88 12.00
CA ILE A 210 -5.13 -17.91 10.92
C ILE A 210 -5.77 -16.61 11.41
N SER A 211 -5.04 -15.52 11.23
CA SER A 211 -5.45 -14.16 11.59
C SER A 211 -5.43 -13.29 10.33
N ILE A 212 -6.43 -12.43 10.21
CA ILE A 212 -6.57 -11.45 9.14
C ILE A 212 -6.65 -10.08 9.81
N ILE A 213 -5.69 -9.22 9.50
CA ILE A 213 -5.67 -7.84 10.00
C ILE A 213 -6.02 -6.90 8.85
N GLN A 214 -7.10 -6.15 8.99
CA GLN A 214 -7.45 -5.05 8.09
C GLN A 214 -6.78 -3.77 8.58
N LEU A 215 -6.22 -3.01 7.66
CA LEU A 215 -5.70 -1.65 7.84
C LEU A 215 -6.32 -0.72 6.78
N CYS A 216 -6.48 0.56 7.09
CA CYS A 216 -6.99 1.57 6.17
C CYS A 216 -5.87 2.46 5.63
N LEU A 217 -5.61 2.35 4.32
CA LEU A 217 -4.58 3.08 3.58
C LEU A 217 -4.82 4.59 3.56
N ASP A 218 -6.09 5.01 3.65
CA ASP A 218 -6.47 6.42 3.69
C ASP A 218 -5.95 7.16 4.94
N LYS A 219 -5.50 6.44 5.98
CA LYS A 219 -4.90 7.00 7.20
C LYS A 219 -3.39 7.24 7.12
N GLY A 220 -2.75 6.88 6.00
CA GLY A 220 -1.32 7.07 5.74
C GLY A 220 -0.42 6.73 6.93
N SER A 221 0.25 7.72 7.52
CA SER A 221 1.17 7.46 8.64
C SER A 221 0.49 6.84 9.86
N GLU A 222 -0.81 7.04 10.05
CA GLU A 222 -1.62 6.45 11.13
C GLU A 222 -2.31 5.13 10.74
N LEU A 223 -1.97 4.54 9.59
CA LEU A 223 -2.48 3.24 9.12
C LEU A 223 -2.60 2.18 10.23
N ILE A 224 -1.58 2.03 11.06
CA ILE A 224 -1.53 1.00 12.09
C ILE A 224 -2.61 1.21 13.18
N SER A 225 -3.03 2.44 13.45
CA SER A 225 -4.10 2.74 14.40
C SER A 225 -5.50 2.50 13.83
N SER A 226 -5.61 1.98 12.61
CA SER A 226 -6.89 1.53 12.03
C SER A 226 -7.05 0.01 12.09
N ALA A 227 -6.10 -0.69 12.73
CA ALA A 227 -6.05 -2.14 12.72
C ALA A 227 -7.27 -2.78 13.39
N VAL A 228 -7.93 -3.66 12.64
CA VAL A 228 -9.00 -4.54 13.12
C VAL A 228 -8.65 -5.96 12.73
N GLU A 229 -8.91 -6.91 13.61
CA GLU A 229 -8.56 -8.31 13.43
C GLU A 229 -9.79 -9.23 13.43
N VAL A 230 -9.79 -10.15 12.48
CA VAL A 230 -10.61 -11.35 12.50
C VAL A 230 -9.68 -12.57 12.51
N HIS A 231 -9.97 -13.58 13.34
CA HIS A 231 -9.18 -14.81 13.40
C HIS A 231 -10.07 -16.04 13.51
N PHE A 232 -9.49 -17.21 13.21
CA PHE A 232 -10.17 -18.49 13.35
C PHE A 232 -9.19 -19.64 13.56
N THR A 233 -9.68 -20.72 14.17
CA THR A 233 -8.98 -22.00 14.29
C THR A 233 -9.85 -23.14 13.77
N ARG A 234 -9.23 -24.27 13.44
CA ARG A 234 -9.88 -25.47 12.92
C ARG A 234 -9.34 -26.73 13.62
N PRO A 235 -10.16 -27.77 13.82
CA PRO A 235 -9.69 -29.02 14.45
C PRO A 235 -8.42 -29.57 13.81
N GLU A 236 -8.33 -29.51 12.48
CA GLU A 236 -7.21 -29.97 11.65
C GLU A 236 -5.89 -29.26 11.98
N PHE A 237 -5.93 -28.01 12.43
CA PHE A 237 -4.73 -27.25 12.80
C PHE A 237 -4.07 -27.77 14.09
N ASN A 238 -4.75 -28.61 14.86
CA ASN A 238 -4.14 -29.27 16.02
C ASN A 238 -3.18 -30.40 15.60
N THR A 239 -3.40 -31.02 14.44
CA THR A 239 -2.62 -32.18 13.96
C THR A 239 -1.78 -31.86 12.73
N ASN A 240 -2.20 -30.88 11.94
CA ASN A 240 -1.57 -30.53 10.69
C ASN A 240 -0.86 -29.18 10.81
N GLN A 241 0.31 -29.05 10.19
CA GLN A 241 1.05 -27.80 10.11
C GLN A 241 0.70 -27.05 8.83
N ILE A 242 0.15 -25.83 8.93
CA ILE A 242 0.03 -24.93 7.78
C ILE A 242 1.43 -24.55 7.27
N ILE A 243 1.71 -24.89 6.02
CA ILE A 243 2.99 -24.60 5.35
C ILE A 243 2.86 -23.53 4.25
N ASP A 244 1.66 -23.37 3.68
CA ASP A 244 1.35 -22.33 2.70
C ASP A 244 -0.07 -21.80 2.93
N LEU A 245 -0.29 -20.51 2.73
CA LEU A 245 -1.55 -19.82 2.97
C LEU A 245 -1.60 -18.52 2.15
N PHE A 246 -2.62 -18.37 1.32
CA PHE A 246 -2.77 -17.20 0.44
C PHE A 246 -4.24 -16.83 0.21
N PHE A 247 -4.46 -15.56 -0.18
CA PHE A 247 -5.79 -15.06 -0.56
C PHE A 247 -6.13 -15.47 -1.99
N VAL A 248 -7.40 -15.79 -2.23
CA VAL A 248 -7.99 -15.92 -3.56
C VAL A 248 -9.23 -15.06 -3.61
N TYR A 249 -9.27 -14.10 -4.53
CA TYR A 249 -10.47 -13.31 -4.77
C TYR A 249 -11.14 -13.70 -6.09
N ILE A 250 -12.45 -13.96 -6.02
CA ILE A 250 -13.29 -14.41 -7.11
C ILE A 250 -14.11 -13.22 -7.65
N PHE A 251 -13.77 -12.78 -8.87
CA PHE A 251 -14.43 -11.69 -9.59
C PHE A 251 -15.48 -12.22 -10.58
N GLY A 252 -16.49 -11.39 -10.88
CA GLY A 252 -17.50 -11.64 -11.93
C GLY A 252 -18.89 -11.97 -11.38
N PRO A 253 -19.91 -12.10 -12.26
CA PRO A 253 -21.30 -12.42 -11.91
C PRO A 253 -21.47 -13.91 -11.53
N LEU A 254 -20.57 -14.42 -10.68
CA LEU A 254 -20.61 -15.79 -10.17
C LEU A 254 -21.61 -15.82 -9.00
N ASN A 255 -22.56 -16.76 -9.05
CA ASN A 255 -23.89 -16.75 -8.42
C ASN A 255 -23.99 -16.65 -6.88
N THR A 256 -22.92 -16.39 -6.13
CA THR A 256 -23.01 -16.11 -4.70
C THR A 256 -22.02 -15.02 -4.30
N GLU A 257 -22.51 -13.82 -3.99
CA GLU A 257 -21.69 -12.71 -3.45
C GLU A 257 -20.96 -13.10 -2.15
N ASN A 258 -21.53 -14.09 -1.46
CA ASN A 258 -21.14 -14.58 -0.15
C ASN A 258 -19.73 -15.24 -0.08
N HIS A 259 -19.10 -15.61 -1.20
CA HIS A 259 -17.79 -16.31 -1.18
C HIS A 259 -16.73 -15.68 -2.09
N ARG A 260 -16.78 -14.36 -2.29
CA ARG A 260 -15.81 -13.68 -3.17
C ARG A 260 -14.37 -13.72 -2.66
N LEU A 261 -14.14 -13.88 -1.35
CA LEU A 261 -12.79 -14.02 -0.79
C LEU A 261 -12.63 -15.38 -0.11
N GLU A 262 -11.68 -16.15 -0.62
CA GLU A 262 -11.31 -17.46 -0.12
C GLU A 262 -9.86 -17.45 0.43
N PHE A 263 -9.60 -18.37 1.34
CA PHE A 263 -8.29 -18.63 1.93
C PHE A 263 -7.89 -20.04 1.55
N HIS A 264 -6.80 -20.15 0.80
CA HIS A 264 -6.32 -21.43 0.32
C HIS A 264 -5.10 -21.82 1.15
N THR A 265 -5.12 -23.03 1.69
CA THR A 265 -4.09 -23.55 2.59
C THR A 265 -3.49 -24.83 2.04
N THR A 266 -2.17 -24.96 2.19
CA THR A 266 -1.50 -26.26 2.14
C THR A 266 -1.04 -26.62 3.54
N GLN A 267 -1.40 -27.82 3.99
CA GLN A 267 -1.12 -28.32 5.34
C GLN A 267 -0.30 -29.60 5.26
N LEU A 268 0.63 -29.78 6.18
CA LEU A 268 1.42 -31.00 6.33
C LEU A 268 0.82 -31.85 7.46
N THR A 269 0.31 -33.02 7.13
CA THR A 269 -0.28 -33.96 8.10
C THR A 269 0.81 -34.73 8.83
N SER A 270 0.68 -34.83 10.16
CA SER A 270 1.53 -35.69 10.99
C SER A 270 0.76 -36.98 11.36
N PRO A 271 1.37 -38.18 11.32
CA PRO A 271 2.79 -38.49 11.12
C PRO A 271 3.17 -38.84 9.66
N ASN A 272 2.20 -38.93 8.74
CA ASN A 272 2.43 -39.46 7.40
C ASN A 272 3.10 -38.47 6.43
N ILE A 273 3.34 -37.21 6.84
CA ILE A 273 3.97 -36.14 6.04
C ILE A 273 3.24 -35.96 4.70
N ILE A 274 1.92 -36.21 4.68
CA ILE A 274 1.10 -35.99 3.48
C ILE A 274 0.71 -34.52 3.46
N LYS A 275 0.97 -33.84 2.34
CA LYS A 275 0.49 -32.48 2.13
C LYS A 275 -0.97 -32.52 1.66
N THR A 276 -1.84 -31.76 2.31
CA THR A 276 -3.26 -31.62 1.98
C THR A 276 -3.56 -30.18 1.60
N TYR A 277 -4.48 -29.99 0.66
CA TYR A 277 -4.94 -28.68 0.24
C TYR A 277 -6.35 -28.45 0.75
N GLN A 278 -6.60 -27.30 1.39
CA GLN A 278 -7.93 -26.95 1.93
C GLN A 278 -8.27 -25.49 1.64
N THR A 279 -9.54 -25.24 1.36
CA THR A 279 -10.08 -23.92 1.09
C THR A 279 -11.08 -23.53 2.17
N TYR A 280 -11.04 -22.28 2.59
CA TYR A 280 -11.96 -21.68 3.54
C TYR A 280 -12.54 -20.40 2.95
N ALA A 281 -13.72 -19.99 3.39
CA ALA A 281 -14.30 -18.70 3.02
C ALA A 281 -14.93 -18.00 4.23
N ILE A 282 -14.94 -16.68 4.18
CA ILE A 282 -15.67 -15.80 5.10
C ILE A 282 -16.66 -14.99 4.27
N THR A 283 -17.92 -15.01 4.69
CA THR A 283 -18.98 -14.21 4.08
C THR A 283 -18.85 -12.75 4.49
N ASP A 284 -19.08 -11.84 3.55
CA ASP A 284 -19.15 -10.40 3.78
C ASP A 284 -17.96 -9.84 4.57
N ILE A 285 -16.75 -10.25 4.19
CA ILE A 285 -15.54 -9.90 4.94
C ILE A 285 -15.40 -8.40 5.19
N VAL A 286 -15.78 -7.54 4.24
CA VAL A 286 -15.73 -6.07 4.41
C VAL A 286 -16.60 -5.64 5.58
N SER A 287 -17.88 -6.01 5.56
CA SER A 287 -18.86 -5.71 6.62
C SER A 287 -18.46 -6.30 7.96
N LEU A 288 -17.84 -7.49 7.97
CA LEU A 288 -17.41 -8.17 9.19
C LEU A 288 -16.38 -7.37 9.99
N PHE A 289 -15.43 -6.71 9.33
CA PHE A 289 -14.44 -5.87 10.01
C PHE A 289 -15.07 -4.61 10.59
N ASP A 290 -15.93 -3.92 9.83
CA ASP A 290 -16.65 -2.74 10.31
C ASP A 290 -17.56 -3.10 11.50
N GLN A 291 -18.27 -4.24 11.40
CA GLN A 291 -19.08 -4.77 12.48
C GLN A 291 -18.22 -5.09 13.71
N THR A 292 -17.06 -5.73 13.53
CA THR A 292 -16.14 -6.06 14.63
C THR A 292 -15.65 -4.81 15.36
N ALA A 293 -15.29 -3.76 14.62
CA ALA A 293 -14.88 -2.49 15.21
C ALA A 293 -16.03 -1.79 15.96
N ASN A 294 -17.23 -1.77 15.37
CA ASN A 294 -18.41 -1.19 15.99
C ASN A 294 -18.83 -1.92 17.27
N GLU A 295 -18.93 -3.26 17.21
CA GLU A 295 -19.28 -4.12 18.35
C GLU A 295 -18.25 -4.02 19.49
N SER A 296 -16.95 -3.85 19.15
CA SER A 296 -15.91 -3.57 20.14
C SER A 296 -16.11 -2.24 20.84
N ALA A 297 -16.56 -1.20 20.13
CA ALA A 297 -16.74 0.14 20.67
C ALA A 297 -17.86 0.19 21.73
N ILE A 298 -18.90 -0.63 21.54
CA ILE A 298 -20.04 -0.79 22.48
C ILE A 298 -19.88 -1.96 23.44
N CYS A 299 -18.70 -2.58 23.53
CA CYS A 299 -18.41 -3.68 24.46
C CYS A 299 -19.32 -4.91 24.32
N SER A 300 -19.63 -5.30 23.07
CA SER A 300 -20.44 -6.49 22.82
C SER A 300 -19.74 -7.78 23.25
N ASP A 301 -20.54 -8.73 23.75
CA ASP A 301 -20.07 -10.07 24.08
C ASP A 301 -19.50 -10.79 22.85
N GLY A 302 -18.35 -11.45 23.01
CA GLY A 302 -17.68 -12.19 21.93
C GLY A 302 -16.66 -11.39 21.11
N ILE A 303 -16.55 -10.08 21.35
CA ILE A 303 -15.43 -9.27 20.84
C ILE A 303 -14.40 -9.07 21.95
N THR A 304 -13.13 -9.21 21.60
CA THR A 304 -12.00 -8.99 22.50
C THR A 304 -11.01 -8.04 21.83
N SER A 305 -9.92 -7.68 22.51
CA SER A 305 -8.78 -7.07 21.82
C SER A 305 -7.73 -8.12 21.52
N LEU A 306 -6.94 -7.90 20.46
CA LEU A 306 -5.83 -8.76 20.05
C LEU A 306 -4.94 -9.11 21.25
N ARG A 307 -4.68 -8.12 22.12
CA ARG A 307 -3.91 -8.29 23.35
C ARG A 307 -4.45 -9.39 24.26
N TYR A 308 -5.75 -9.37 24.51
CA TYR A 308 -6.38 -10.33 25.42
C TYR A 308 -6.48 -11.71 24.76
N HIS A 309 -6.79 -11.75 23.45
CA HIS A 309 -6.82 -12.99 22.67
C HIS A 309 -5.49 -13.74 22.70
N LEU A 310 -4.39 -13.06 22.33
CA LEU A 310 -3.04 -13.65 22.27
C LEU A 310 -2.58 -14.27 23.59
N ARG A 311 -3.17 -13.85 24.71
CA ARG A 311 -2.80 -14.28 26.07
C ARG A 311 -3.87 -15.15 26.74
N SER A 312 -5.00 -15.38 26.06
CA SER A 312 -6.19 -16.01 26.67
C SER A 312 -6.63 -15.33 27.98
N GLU A 313 -6.43 -14.02 28.08
CA GLU A 313 -6.80 -13.17 29.22
C GLU A 313 -8.26 -12.70 29.07
N VAL A 314 -8.92 -12.39 30.20
CA VAL A 314 -10.27 -11.82 30.17
C VAL A 314 -10.18 -10.35 29.81
N ALA A 315 -10.92 -9.95 28.78
CA ALA A 315 -10.93 -8.56 28.33
C ALA A 315 -11.62 -7.64 29.34
N LYS A 316 -11.02 -6.46 29.56
CA LYS A 316 -11.72 -5.30 30.11
C LYS A 316 -12.09 -4.41 28.94
N CYS A 317 -13.38 -4.22 28.70
CA CYS A 317 -13.85 -3.33 27.67
C CYS A 317 -14.15 -1.95 28.24
N ASN A 318 -13.73 -0.92 27.50
CA ASN A 318 -14.10 0.46 27.75
C ASN A 318 -14.92 0.95 26.57
N GLU A 319 -16.12 1.45 26.83
CA GLU A 319 -16.96 2.02 25.77
C GLU A 319 -16.26 3.19 25.09
N THR A 320 -16.33 3.23 23.77
CA THR A 320 -15.76 4.29 22.94
C THR A 320 -16.73 4.63 21.81
N ILE A 321 -16.51 5.76 21.14
CA ILE A 321 -17.29 6.13 19.97
C ILE A 321 -16.70 5.40 18.76
N TYR A 322 -17.53 4.62 18.08
CA TYR A 322 -17.15 3.99 16.82
C TYR A 322 -16.95 5.04 15.72
N GLU A 323 -15.80 4.97 15.05
CA GLU A 323 -15.52 5.66 13.81
C GLU A 323 -14.79 4.68 12.87
N SER A 324 -15.25 4.56 11.63
CA SER A 324 -14.63 3.63 10.67
C SER A 324 -13.18 4.04 10.42
N CYS A 325 -12.29 3.05 10.34
CA CYS A 325 -10.84 3.25 10.21
C CYS A 325 -10.20 4.05 11.37
N SER A 326 -10.81 4.06 12.55
CA SER A 326 -10.28 4.78 13.71
C SER A 326 -10.32 3.84 14.92
N THR A 327 -9.16 3.47 15.45
CA THR A 327 -9.05 2.82 16.75
C THR A 327 -8.18 3.65 17.69
N THR A 328 -8.49 3.60 18.98
CA THR A 328 -7.74 4.34 20.01
C THR A 328 -6.43 3.62 20.35
N GLU A 329 -5.31 4.36 20.33
CA GLU A 329 -4.05 4.01 21.00
C GLU A 329 -3.59 2.53 20.88
N ASN A 330 -3.48 2.00 19.65
CA ASN A 330 -3.06 0.62 19.37
C ASN A 330 -3.96 -0.48 19.97
N ASN A 331 -5.20 -0.15 20.31
CA ASN A 331 -6.21 -1.16 20.61
C ASN A 331 -6.70 -1.76 19.29
N VAL A 332 -6.43 -3.05 19.09
CA VAL A 332 -6.83 -3.80 17.89
C VAL A 332 -8.04 -4.66 18.27
N PRO A 333 -9.28 -4.31 17.87
CA PRO A 333 -10.43 -5.18 18.03
C PRO A 333 -10.18 -6.53 17.37
N SER A 334 -10.66 -7.59 18.00
CA SER A 334 -10.35 -8.97 17.63
C SER A 334 -11.60 -9.83 17.80
N ARG A 335 -11.98 -10.52 16.72
CA ARG A 335 -13.14 -11.41 16.68
C ARG A 335 -12.75 -12.81 16.22
N ASN A 336 -13.19 -13.81 16.98
CA ASN A 336 -13.18 -15.19 16.50
C ASN A 336 -14.39 -15.42 15.58
N VAL A 337 -14.17 -16.03 14.41
CA VAL A 337 -15.24 -16.31 13.45
C VAL A 337 -15.35 -17.78 13.11
N GLU A 338 -16.58 -18.22 12.91
CA GLU A 338 -16.86 -19.52 12.32
C GLU A 338 -16.78 -19.40 10.80
N LEU A 339 -15.92 -20.20 10.17
CA LEU A 339 -15.82 -20.19 8.72
C LEU A 339 -16.87 -21.11 8.10
N ILE A 340 -17.28 -20.76 6.89
CA ILE A 340 -17.92 -21.68 5.98
C ILE A 340 -16.81 -22.47 5.27
N LEU A 341 -16.99 -23.78 5.22
CA LEU A 341 -16.25 -24.65 4.30
C LEU A 341 -17.05 -24.64 2.99
N PRO A 342 -16.72 -23.79 2.00
CA PRO A 342 -17.18 -24.05 0.65
C PRO A 342 -16.64 -25.44 0.33
N GLY A 343 -17.53 -26.41 0.17
CA GLY A 343 -17.23 -27.84 0.36
C GLY A 343 -15.94 -28.30 -0.30
N SER A 344 -15.37 -29.41 0.18
CA SER A 344 -14.21 -30.04 -0.44
C SER A 344 -14.49 -30.27 -1.94
N TYR A 345 -13.99 -29.40 -2.81
CA TYR A 345 -14.15 -29.57 -4.24
C TYR A 345 -13.51 -30.90 -4.63
N THR A 346 -14.31 -31.77 -5.24
CA THR A 346 -14.05 -33.20 -5.43
C THR A 346 -12.98 -33.51 -6.48
N PHE A 347 -12.19 -32.54 -6.96
CA PHE A 347 -11.27 -32.79 -8.08
C PHE A 347 -9.88 -32.22 -7.85
N PHE A 348 -9.05 -33.02 -7.17
CA PHE A 348 -7.66 -32.72 -6.92
C PHE A 348 -6.75 -33.95 -7.06
N LEU A 349 -7.07 -34.94 -7.91
CA LEU A 349 -6.11 -36.04 -8.19
C LEU A 349 -4.71 -35.50 -8.53
N LEU A 350 -4.66 -34.40 -9.28
CA LEU A 350 -3.42 -33.72 -9.63
C LEU A 350 -2.80 -32.99 -8.42
N PHE A 351 -3.58 -32.28 -7.61
CA PHE A 351 -3.09 -31.66 -6.38
C PHE A 351 -2.63 -32.68 -5.34
N TYR A 352 -3.35 -33.78 -5.12
CA TYR A 352 -2.89 -34.88 -4.26
C TYR A 352 -1.61 -35.51 -4.80
N SER A 353 -1.47 -35.66 -6.13
CA SER A 353 -0.24 -36.17 -6.75
C SER A 353 0.92 -35.18 -6.68
N LEU A 354 0.65 -33.87 -6.74
CA LEU A 354 1.63 -32.79 -6.71
C LEU A 354 1.92 -32.29 -5.29
N ALA A 355 1.05 -32.56 -4.32
CA ALA A 355 1.12 -31.97 -3.00
C ALA A 355 2.48 -32.25 -2.39
N ASN A 356 2.96 -33.49 -2.46
CA ASN A 356 4.27 -33.89 -1.93
C ASN A 356 5.44 -33.07 -2.51
N VAL A 357 5.36 -32.67 -3.79
CA VAL A 357 6.39 -31.87 -4.49
C VAL A 357 6.09 -30.37 -4.53
N LEU A 358 4.94 -29.92 -4.02
CA LEU A 358 4.54 -28.52 -3.98
C LEU A 358 5.50 -27.71 -3.13
N HIS A 359 6.08 -26.68 -3.73
CA HIS A 359 6.99 -25.75 -3.07
C HIS A 359 6.28 -24.47 -2.64
N LYS A 360 5.45 -23.90 -3.51
CA LYS A 360 4.74 -22.63 -3.29
C LYS A 360 3.54 -22.51 -4.21
N SER A 361 2.46 -21.88 -3.75
CA SER A 361 1.33 -21.49 -4.58
C SER A 361 1.24 -19.98 -4.71
N GLN A 362 0.79 -19.50 -5.88
CA GLN A 362 0.55 -18.07 -6.10
C GLN A 362 -0.78 -17.87 -6.83
N PHE A 363 -1.60 -16.99 -6.26
CA PHE A 363 -2.82 -16.49 -6.88
C PHE A 363 -2.48 -15.32 -7.80
N ILE A 364 -3.02 -15.33 -9.02
CA ILE A 364 -2.83 -14.28 -10.03
C ILE A 364 -4.20 -13.95 -10.60
N THR A 365 -4.49 -12.66 -10.71
CA THR A 365 -5.78 -12.21 -11.23
C THR A 365 -5.61 -11.10 -12.25
N LEU A 366 -6.48 -11.16 -13.26
CA LEU A 366 -6.73 -10.07 -14.19
C LEU A 366 -8.19 -9.66 -14.02
N PRO A 367 -8.48 -8.53 -13.36
CA PRO A 367 -9.85 -8.06 -13.14
C PRO A 367 -10.51 -7.61 -14.45
N TYR A 368 -11.67 -6.96 -14.35
CA TYR A 368 -12.35 -6.39 -15.52
C TYR A 368 -11.37 -5.60 -16.41
N PRO A 369 -11.37 -5.80 -17.75
CA PRO A 369 -12.34 -6.59 -18.53
C PRO A 369 -11.94 -8.05 -18.76
N TYR A 370 -10.78 -8.52 -18.27
CA TYR A 370 -10.29 -9.87 -18.51
C TYR A 370 -11.08 -10.91 -17.71
N LEU A 371 -11.40 -10.61 -16.44
CA LEU A 371 -12.10 -11.50 -15.50
C LEU A 371 -11.46 -12.90 -15.42
N ARG A 372 -10.13 -12.96 -15.33
CA ARG A 372 -9.38 -14.21 -15.23
C ARG A 372 -8.74 -14.37 -13.86
N ILE A 373 -8.76 -15.60 -13.38
CA ILE A 373 -8.16 -15.98 -12.10
C ILE A 373 -7.38 -17.27 -12.34
N ASN A 374 -6.11 -17.23 -11.99
CA ASN A 374 -5.20 -18.36 -12.10
C ASN A 374 -4.57 -18.63 -10.74
N ILE A 375 -4.51 -19.90 -10.36
CA ILE A 375 -3.62 -20.36 -9.29
C ILE A 375 -2.48 -21.11 -9.95
N LEU A 376 -1.27 -20.66 -9.66
CA LEU A 376 -0.05 -21.37 -10.04
C LEU A 376 0.41 -22.24 -8.86
N MET A 377 0.51 -23.55 -9.10
CA MET A 377 1.26 -24.47 -8.24
C MET A 377 2.70 -24.56 -8.75
N HIS A 378 3.64 -24.00 -8.00
CA HIS A 378 5.05 -24.21 -8.25
C HIS A 378 5.56 -25.42 -7.46
N THR A 379 6.13 -26.38 -8.17
CA THR A 379 6.66 -27.63 -7.59
C THR A 379 8.16 -27.75 -7.84
N ARG A 380 8.82 -28.65 -7.11
CA ARG A 380 10.20 -29.07 -7.37
C ARG A 380 10.23 -30.59 -7.57
N PRO A 381 10.60 -31.10 -8.77
CA PRO A 381 11.12 -30.40 -9.95
C PRO A 381 10.07 -29.58 -10.71
N LEU A 382 10.52 -28.57 -11.47
CA LEU A 382 9.65 -27.57 -12.10
C LEU A 382 8.62 -28.15 -13.07
N ILE A 383 8.98 -29.23 -13.78
CA ILE A 383 8.14 -29.91 -14.77
C ILE A 383 6.74 -30.30 -14.25
N ASN A 384 6.63 -30.49 -12.94
CA ASN A 384 5.40 -30.86 -12.25
C ASN A 384 4.57 -29.64 -11.85
N SER A 385 5.02 -28.41 -12.17
CA SER A 385 4.24 -27.20 -11.90
C SER A 385 3.01 -27.17 -12.79
N ALA A 386 1.96 -26.51 -12.30
CA ALA A 386 0.67 -26.46 -12.97
C ALA A 386 0.01 -25.09 -12.82
N ILE A 387 -0.67 -24.63 -13.87
CA ILE A 387 -1.56 -23.47 -13.81
C ILE A 387 -3.00 -23.98 -13.82
N CYS A 388 -3.79 -23.51 -12.87
CA CYS A 388 -5.20 -23.84 -12.76
C CYS A 388 -6.02 -22.56 -12.92
N GLU A 389 -6.87 -22.53 -13.95
CA GLU A 389 -7.78 -21.41 -14.22
C GLU A 389 -9.15 -21.67 -13.56
N TYR A 390 -9.73 -20.65 -12.91
CA TYR A 390 -11.14 -20.70 -12.50
C TYR A 390 -12.04 -20.42 -13.70
N ILE A 391 -12.94 -21.35 -14.02
CA ILE A 391 -13.97 -21.14 -15.04
C ILE A 391 -15.34 -21.35 -14.37
N ASN A 392 -16.31 -20.49 -14.71
CA ASN A 392 -17.73 -20.49 -14.31
C ASN A 392 -18.20 -21.61 -13.35
N ASN A 393 -18.82 -21.20 -12.24
CA ASN A 393 -19.39 -22.04 -11.15
C ASN A 393 -18.39 -22.63 -10.15
N SER A 394 -17.31 -21.91 -9.84
CA SER A 394 -16.37 -22.32 -8.77
C SER A 394 -15.73 -23.70 -8.97
N VAL A 395 -15.79 -24.23 -10.20
CA VAL A 395 -15.10 -25.46 -10.59
C VAL A 395 -13.81 -25.04 -11.28
N LEU A 396 -12.69 -25.28 -10.60
CA LEU A 396 -11.37 -25.13 -11.20
C LEU A 396 -11.31 -26.00 -12.47
N HIS A 397 -10.96 -25.42 -13.63
CA HIS A 397 -10.74 -26.21 -14.85
C HIS A 397 -9.59 -27.21 -14.59
N PRO A 398 -9.50 -28.37 -15.29
CA PRO A 398 -8.32 -29.22 -15.19
C PRO A 398 -7.05 -28.40 -15.38
N CYS A 399 -6.20 -28.44 -14.36
CA CYS A 399 -4.93 -27.72 -14.35
C CYS A 399 -4.07 -28.17 -15.52
N LEU A 400 -3.40 -27.21 -16.16
CA LEU A 400 -2.45 -27.48 -17.22
C LEU A 400 -1.06 -27.63 -16.62
N ASN A 401 -0.46 -28.81 -16.81
CA ASN A 401 0.92 -29.07 -16.41
C ASN A 401 1.89 -28.37 -17.35
N PHE A 402 3.02 -27.94 -16.80
CA PHE A 402 4.01 -27.18 -17.57
C PHE A 402 4.63 -28.00 -18.68
N ASN A 403 4.78 -29.30 -18.46
CA ASN A 403 5.19 -30.25 -19.49
C ASN A 403 4.30 -30.18 -20.76
N THR A 404 3.01 -29.87 -20.60
CA THR A 404 2.07 -29.73 -21.73
C THR A 404 2.11 -28.35 -22.38
N ILE A 405 2.56 -27.34 -21.64
CA ILE A 405 2.64 -25.95 -22.12
C ILE A 405 3.93 -25.72 -22.90
N ASP A 406 5.05 -26.23 -22.37
CA ASP A 406 6.36 -26.13 -23.03
C ASP A 406 7.23 -27.34 -22.70
N SER A 407 7.31 -28.26 -23.67
CA SER A 407 8.14 -29.47 -23.58
C SER A 407 9.65 -29.18 -23.52
N SER A 408 10.11 -27.97 -23.84
CA SER A 408 11.53 -27.62 -23.73
C SER A 408 11.99 -27.46 -22.27
N LEU A 409 11.05 -27.18 -21.36
CA LEU A 409 11.28 -27.12 -19.90
C LEU A 409 11.71 -28.46 -19.29
N ILE A 410 11.51 -29.57 -20.00
CA ILE A 410 11.88 -30.93 -19.57
C ILE A 410 13.40 -31.05 -19.36
N SER A 411 14.21 -30.21 -20.01
CA SER A 411 15.68 -30.36 -20.05
C SER A 411 16.46 -29.66 -18.93
N ASN A 412 15.92 -28.64 -18.26
CA ASN A 412 16.80 -27.58 -17.72
C ASN A 412 16.62 -27.05 -16.28
N SER A 413 15.83 -27.63 -15.37
CA SER A 413 16.02 -27.25 -13.94
C SER A 413 15.43 -28.22 -12.92
N LEU A 414 16.31 -28.83 -12.12
CA LEU A 414 15.92 -29.45 -10.84
C LEU A 414 15.71 -28.37 -9.76
N GLN A 415 16.29 -27.18 -9.93
CA GLN A 415 16.30 -26.11 -8.91
C GLN A 415 16.19 -24.70 -9.54
N GLY A 416 15.02 -24.35 -10.07
CA GLY A 416 14.71 -22.99 -10.52
C GLY A 416 13.98 -22.14 -9.48
N ASN A 417 14.19 -20.83 -9.50
CA ASN A 417 13.30 -19.84 -8.88
C ASN A 417 12.27 -19.37 -9.89
N PHE A 418 11.14 -18.90 -9.38
CA PHE A 418 10.00 -18.48 -10.18
C PHE A 418 9.61 -17.04 -9.85
N TYR A 419 9.31 -16.26 -10.90
CA TYR A 419 8.95 -14.86 -10.82
C TYR A 419 7.78 -14.54 -11.75
N ILE A 420 6.90 -13.63 -11.33
CA ILE A 420 5.84 -13.09 -12.19
C ILE A 420 6.40 -11.87 -12.90
N ASN A 421 6.40 -11.90 -14.22
CA ASN A 421 6.83 -10.79 -15.04
C ASN A 421 5.67 -9.87 -15.37
N LYS A 422 5.94 -8.57 -15.37
CA LYS A 422 4.94 -7.55 -15.70
C LYS A 422 4.81 -7.33 -17.20
N HIS A 423 5.93 -7.20 -17.92
CA HIS A 423 5.91 -6.79 -19.32
C HIS A 423 7.10 -7.39 -20.10
N PRO A 424 6.89 -8.43 -20.94
CA PRO A 424 5.61 -9.08 -21.25
C PRO A 424 5.03 -9.80 -20.02
N PHE A 425 3.71 -9.76 -19.87
CA PHE A 425 3.04 -10.38 -18.74
C PHE A 425 3.16 -11.90 -18.82
N GLY A 426 3.62 -12.52 -17.73
CA GLY A 426 3.82 -13.96 -17.70
C GLY A 426 4.74 -14.42 -16.60
N PHE A 427 5.41 -15.53 -16.87
CA PHE A 427 6.15 -16.32 -15.89
C PHE A 427 7.60 -16.42 -16.28
N ILE A 428 8.50 -15.99 -15.41
CA ILE A 428 9.95 -16.17 -15.59
C ILE A 428 10.42 -17.27 -14.65
N TYR A 429 11.12 -18.24 -15.22
CA TYR A 429 11.88 -19.25 -14.50
C TYR A 429 13.34 -18.92 -14.62
N VAL A 430 14.04 -18.78 -13.50
CA VAL A 430 15.50 -18.59 -13.50
C VAL A 430 16.14 -19.82 -12.88
N ASP A 431 16.97 -20.50 -13.64
CA ASP A 431 17.77 -21.61 -13.13
C ASP A 431 18.86 -21.10 -12.19
N LYS A 432 19.02 -21.72 -11.02
CA LYS A 432 19.96 -21.23 -9.99
C LYS A 432 21.42 -21.41 -10.36
N GLU A 433 21.75 -22.43 -11.15
CA GLU A 433 23.15 -22.78 -11.44
C GLU A 433 23.66 -22.02 -12.66
N THR A 434 22.85 -21.95 -13.70
CA THR A 434 23.21 -21.32 -14.98
C THR A 434 22.79 -19.86 -15.05
N ASN A 435 21.85 -19.42 -14.20
CA ASN A 435 21.19 -18.11 -14.27
C ASN A 435 20.52 -17.84 -15.64
N ASN A 436 20.31 -18.90 -16.43
CA ASN A 436 19.48 -18.88 -17.62
C ASN A 436 18.02 -18.77 -17.22
N PHE A 437 17.21 -18.17 -18.09
CA PHE A 437 15.79 -18.05 -17.82
C PHE A 437 14.91 -18.43 -19.01
N ASN A 438 13.68 -18.84 -18.69
CA ASN A 438 12.63 -19.10 -19.67
C ASN A 438 11.41 -18.27 -19.30
N LEU A 439 10.81 -17.62 -20.30
CA LEU A 439 9.54 -16.93 -20.17
C LEU A 439 8.40 -17.81 -20.70
N ILE A 440 7.35 -17.97 -19.90
CA ILE A 440 6.05 -18.47 -20.36
C ILE A 440 5.07 -17.28 -20.36
N PRO A 441 4.76 -16.70 -21.53
CA PRO A 441 3.87 -15.55 -21.60
C PRO A 441 2.43 -15.94 -21.27
N ILE A 442 1.69 -15.04 -20.64
CA ILE A 442 0.24 -15.13 -20.49
C ILE A 442 -0.38 -14.21 -21.54
N GLU A 443 -1.17 -14.79 -22.44
CA GLU A 443 -1.83 -14.03 -23.50
C GLU A 443 -2.83 -13.02 -22.90
N MET A 444 -2.59 -11.74 -23.16
CA MET A 444 -3.45 -10.63 -22.72
C MET A 444 -4.42 -10.21 -23.83
N CYS A 445 -3.90 -9.96 -25.04
CA CYS A 445 -4.63 -9.22 -26.06
C CYS A 445 -5.88 -9.94 -26.58
N SER A 446 -5.79 -11.23 -26.87
CA SER A 446 -6.88 -12.00 -27.48
C SER A 446 -8.18 -12.04 -26.65
N HIS A 447 -8.10 -11.73 -25.35
CA HIS A 447 -9.26 -11.67 -24.45
C HIS A 447 -10.05 -10.36 -24.57
N LEU A 448 -9.44 -9.30 -25.10
CA LEU A 448 -10.07 -7.99 -25.25
C LEU A 448 -10.90 -7.97 -26.55
N LYS A 449 -12.22 -8.14 -26.41
CA LYS A 449 -13.12 -8.35 -27.56
C LYS A 449 -13.58 -7.08 -28.27
N THR A 450 -13.30 -5.91 -27.71
CA THR A 450 -13.71 -4.63 -28.30
C THR A 450 -12.50 -3.73 -28.53
N CYS A 451 -12.59 -2.82 -29.51
CA CYS A 451 -11.53 -1.83 -29.73
C CYS A 451 -11.26 -1.02 -28.46
N ALA A 452 -12.33 -0.58 -27.76
CA ALA A 452 -12.20 0.19 -26.54
C ALA A 452 -11.42 -0.58 -25.48
N HIS A 453 -11.77 -1.84 -25.23
CA HIS A 453 -11.04 -2.68 -24.27
C HIS A 453 -9.60 -2.94 -24.70
N CYS A 454 -9.38 -3.25 -25.98
CA CYS A 454 -8.06 -3.52 -26.53
C CYS A 454 -7.10 -2.35 -26.32
N ILE A 455 -7.54 -1.13 -26.64
CA ILE A 455 -6.69 0.07 -26.50
C ILE A 455 -6.64 0.54 -25.05
N MET A 456 -7.75 0.56 -24.33
CA MET A 456 -7.79 1.08 -22.96
C MET A 456 -7.01 0.19 -21.98
N TYR A 457 -7.16 -1.12 -22.06
CA TYR A 457 -6.59 -2.06 -21.08
C TYR A 457 -5.45 -2.94 -21.63
N GLY A 458 -5.22 -2.91 -22.94
CA GLY A 458 -4.17 -3.71 -23.59
C GLY A 458 -2.99 -2.90 -24.13
N LEU A 459 -3.09 -1.57 -24.25
CA LEU A 459 -2.03 -0.75 -24.88
C LEU A 459 -0.68 -0.85 -24.17
N TYR A 460 -0.67 -1.01 -22.84
CA TYR A 460 0.57 -1.19 -22.06
C TYR A 460 1.06 -2.64 -22.00
N SER A 461 0.33 -3.56 -22.63
CA SER A 461 0.70 -4.96 -22.87
C SER A 461 0.94 -5.22 -24.36
N ASP A 462 1.34 -4.18 -25.10
CA ASP A 462 1.61 -4.22 -26.55
C ASP A 462 0.44 -4.73 -27.41
N CYS A 463 -0.80 -4.52 -26.95
CA CYS A 463 -1.97 -4.87 -27.72
C CYS A 463 -2.36 -3.78 -28.72
N ILE A 464 -2.76 -4.21 -29.92
CA ILE A 464 -3.31 -3.35 -30.96
C ILE A 464 -4.67 -3.86 -31.42
N TRP A 465 -5.52 -2.91 -31.84
CA TRP A 465 -6.75 -3.25 -32.54
C TRP A 465 -6.52 -3.25 -34.06
N SER A 466 -6.66 -4.42 -34.67
CA SER A 466 -6.49 -4.64 -36.11
C SER A 466 -7.51 -5.65 -36.61
N ASN A 467 -8.12 -5.42 -37.77
CA ASN A 467 -9.08 -6.35 -38.39
C ASN A 467 -10.19 -6.86 -37.45
N PHE A 468 -10.72 -5.98 -36.58
CA PHE A 468 -11.75 -6.30 -35.59
C PHE A 468 -11.35 -7.33 -34.52
N ILE A 469 -10.07 -7.57 -34.35
CA ILE A 469 -9.50 -8.39 -33.29
C ILE A 469 -8.43 -7.62 -32.53
N CYS A 470 -8.23 -7.97 -31.27
CA CYS A 470 -7.13 -7.46 -30.47
C CYS A 470 -5.99 -8.47 -30.54
N VAL A 471 -4.80 -8.01 -30.93
CA VAL A 471 -3.62 -8.86 -31.14
C VAL A 471 -2.40 -8.19 -30.54
N HIS A 472 -1.44 -9.00 -30.12
CA HIS A 472 -0.14 -8.54 -29.67
C HIS A 472 0.69 -8.04 -30.85
N ASP A 473 1.38 -6.90 -30.69
CA ASP A 473 2.28 -6.34 -31.68
C ASP A 473 3.43 -5.59 -31.01
N THR A 474 4.65 -6.10 -31.17
CA THR A 474 5.88 -5.56 -30.59
C THR A 474 6.44 -4.35 -31.34
N GLN A 475 5.83 -3.93 -32.45
CA GLN A 475 6.32 -2.77 -33.18
C GLN A 475 6.06 -1.47 -32.40
N PRO A 476 7.05 -0.57 -32.29
CA PRO A 476 6.88 0.70 -31.61
C PRO A 476 5.83 1.55 -32.36
N LYS A 477 4.71 1.85 -31.70
CA LYS A 477 3.65 2.69 -32.25
C LYS A 477 3.42 3.92 -31.39
N SER A 478 3.10 5.02 -32.06
CA SER A 478 2.69 6.25 -31.38
C SER A 478 1.41 5.99 -30.58
N LYS A 479 1.49 6.02 -29.25
CA LYS A 479 0.34 5.85 -28.34
C LYS A 479 -0.81 6.79 -28.70
N ALA A 480 -0.51 8.05 -29.01
CA ALA A 480 -1.52 9.03 -29.45
C ALA A 480 -2.29 8.61 -30.74
N LYS A 481 -1.64 7.91 -31.68
CA LYS A 481 -2.30 7.43 -32.90
C LYS A 481 -3.21 6.22 -32.63
N GLN A 482 -2.97 5.51 -31.53
CA GLN A 482 -3.78 4.37 -31.11
C GLN A 482 -4.97 4.80 -30.26
N THR A 483 -4.85 5.90 -29.49
CA THR A 483 -5.88 6.34 -28.55
C THR A 483 -6.84 7.39 -29.11
N VAL A 484 -6.45 8.16 -30.13
CA VAL A 484 -7.28 9.22 -30.72
C VAL A 484 -7.88 8.77 -32.07
N ASP A 485 -9.19 8.93 -32.24
CA ASP A 485 -9.96 8.66 -33.47
C ASP A 485 -9.84 7.23 -34.04
N ARG A 486 -9.30 6.30 -33.25
CA ARG A 486 -9.04 4.90 -33.63
C ARG A 486 -10.27 4.02 -33.47
N CYS A 487 -10.85 4.02 -32.26
CA CYS A 487 -12.01 3.18 -31.94
C CYS A 487 -13.34 3.81 -32.34
N ASN A 488 -13.41 5.14 -32.35
CA ASN A 488 -14.59 5.88 -32.76
C ASN A 488 -14.18 7.22 -33.36
N LYS A 489 -15.08 7.86 -34.11
CA LYS A 489 -14.89 9.18 -34.70
C LYS A 489 -16.13 10.02 -34.51
N ILE A 490 -15.95 11.33 -34.33
CA ILE A 490 -17.05 12.29 -34.37
C ILE A 490 -17.37 12.57 -35.84
N ILE A 491 -18.61 12.31 -36.26
CA ILE A 491 -19.11 12.59 -37.61
C ILE A 491 -19.69 13.99 -37.70
N ASN A 492 -20.44 14.40 -36.68
CA ASN A 492 -21.14 15.67 -36.68
C ASN A 492 -21.35 16.18 -35.25
N ILE A 493 -21.39 17.49 -35.08
CA ILE A 493 -21.71 18.18 -33.84
C ILE A 493 -22.74 19.28 -34.12
N SER A 494 -23.67 19.48 -33.20
CA SER A 494 -24.69 20.52 -33.31
C SER A 494 -25.16 20.97 -31.93
N PRO A 495 -25.40 22.26 -31.69
CA PRO A 495 -25.12 23.39 -32.58
C PRO A 495 -23.62 23.74 -32.61
N LEU A 496 -23.20 24.55 -33.59
CA LEU A 496 -21.82 25.05 -33.68
C LEU A 496 -21.57 26.34 -32.88
N ILE A 497 -22.63 26.96 -32.34
CA ILE A 497 -22.55 28.23 -31.63
C ILE A 497 -23.27 28.10 -30.29
N PHE A 498 -22.58 28.45 -29.21
CA PHE A 498 -23.10 28.47 -27.84
C PHE A 498 -23.00 29.89 -27.27
N ASN A 499 -24.09 30.37 -26.66
CA ASN A 499 -24.13 31.65 -25.98
C ASN A 499 -24.81 31.52 -24.61
N SER A 500 -24.70 32.57 -23.79
CA SER A 500 -25.28 32.63 -22.45
C SER A 500 -26.82 32.57 -22.44
N SER A 501 -27.48 32.87 -23.56
CA SER A 501 -28.93 33.03 -23.73
C SER A 501 -29.67 31.79 -24.26
N LEU A 502 -28.98 30.65 -24.51
CA LEU A 502 -29.39 29.42 -25.23
C LEU A 502 -28.89 29.42 -26.70
N PRO A 503 -28.41 28.26 -27.23
CA PRO A 503 -28.50 26.90 -26.69
C PRO A 503 -27.32 26.48 -25.81
N ARG A 504 -27.60 25.63 -24.80
CA ARG A 504 -26.59 24.97 -23.96
C ARG A 504 -26.45 23.47 -24.24
N ARG A 505 -27.37 22.88 -25.01
CA ARG A 505 -27.32 21.45 -25.33
C ARG A 505 -26.44 21.22 -26.55
N LEU A 506 -25.46 20.33 -26.42
CA LEU A 506 -24.62 19.81 -27.48
C LEU A 506 -25.09 18.40 -27.85
N THR A 507 -25.27 18.18 -29.15
CA THR A 507 -25.55 16.89 -29.76
C THR A 507 -24.34 16.48 -30.60
N ILE A 508 -23.79 15.31 -30.30
CA ILE A 508 -22.64 14.72 -30.99
C ILE A 508 -23.10 13.43 -31.66
N LYS A 509 -22.84 13.30 -32.96
CA LYS A 509 -23.04 12.07 -33.71
C LYS A 509 -21.71 11.37 -33.90
N LEU A 510 -21.60 10.18 -33.34
CA LEU A 510 -20.45 9.29 -33.47
C LEU A 510 -20.60 8.35 -34.68
N ALA A 511 -19.48 7.86 -35.19
CA ALA A 511 -19.46 6.87 -36.28
C ALA A 511 -19.99 5.51 -35.85
N ARG A 512 -19.74 5.14 -34.60
CA ARG A 512 -20.25 3.91 -33.97
C ARG A 512 -20.80 4.24 -32.58
N PRO A 513 -21.72 3.44 -32.04
CA PRO A 513 -22.09 3.53 -30.64
C PRO A 513 -20.84 3.41 -29.76
N LEU A 514 -20.70 4.32 -28.79
CA LEU A 514 -19.72 4.15 -27.72
C LEU A 514 -20.41 3.32 -26.64
N ILE A 515 -19.79 2.21 -26.24
CA ILE A 515 -20.27 1.34 -25.18
C ILE A 515 -19.36 1.59 -24.00
N ASN A 516 -19.93 2.02 -22.88
CA ASN A 516 -19.21 2.20 -21.63
C ASN A 516 -19.70 1.20 -20.58
N ALA A 517 -18.78 0.71 -19.75
CA ALA A 517 -19.12 -0.02 -18.54
C ALA A 517 -19.37 0.91 -17.35
N SER A 518 -19.88 0.37 -16.26
CA SER A 518 -20.07 1.10 -14.99
C SER A 518 -18.77 1.72 -14.46
N GLU A 519 -17.64 1.10 -14.77
CA GLU A 519 -16.30 1.48 -14.31
C GLU A 519 -15.57 2.44 -15.27
N GLU A 520 -16.25 2.91 -16.31
CA GLU A 520 -15.71 3.78 -17.35
C GLU A 520 -16.49 5.10 -17.40
N GLN A 521 -15.77 6.21 -17.38
CA GLN A 521 -16.34 7.55 -17.42
C GLN A 521 -16.20 8.16 -18.81
N ILE A 522 -17.28 8.78 -19.28
CA ILE A 522 -17.27 9.61 -20.48
C ILE A 522 -17.10 11.07 -20.09
N VAL A 523 -16.06 11.69 -20.63
CA VAL A 523 -15.77 13.12 -20.45
C VAL A 523 -15.84 13.80 -21.80
N ILE A 524 -16.73 14.79 -21.92
CA ILE A 524 -16.92 15.59 -23.14
C ILE A 524 -16.51 17.03 -22.80
N GLN A 525 -15.63 17.62 -23.59
CA GLN A 525 -15.16 18.98 -23.37
C GLN A 525 -14.81 19.71 -24.68
N ALA A 526 -14.81 21.04 -24.61
CA ALA A 526 -14.39 21.96 -25.67
C ALA A 526 -13.45 23.02 -25.06
N GLY A 527 -12.13 22.78 -25.15
CA GLY A 527 -11.18 23.51 -24.31
C GLY A 527 -11.44 23.21 -22.83
N ASP A 528 -11.63 24.25 -22.02
CA ASP A 528 -11.96 24.16 -20.58
C ASP A 528 -13.49 24.06 -20.32
N ASN A 529 -14.30 24.08 -21.37
CA ASN A 529 -15.75 23.99 -21.26
C ASN A 529 -16.17 22.53 -21.17
N LEU A 530 -16.59 22.08 -19.98
CA LEU A 530 -17.02 20.70 -19.72
C LEU A 530 -18.50 20.50 -20.03
N CYS A 531 -18.87 19.28 -20.46
CA CYS A 531 -20.26 18.89 -20.62
C CYS A 531 -20.78 18.11 -19.41
N THR A 532 -22.00 18.41 -18.96
CA THR A 532 -22.75 17.70 -17.92
C THR A 532 -23.97 16.99 -18.51
N ASP A 533 -24.70 16.22 -17.70
CA ASP A 533 -25.97 15.58 -18.09
C ASP A 533 -25.87 14.74 -19.38
N ILE A 534 -24.78 13.97 -19.48
CA ILE A 534 -24.48 13.17 -20.66
C ILE A 534 -25.51 12.06 -20.80
N THR A 535 -26.19 12.02 -21.94
CA THR A 535 -27.14 10.97 -22.31
C THR A 535 -26.72 10.37 -23.64
N MET A 536 -26.84 9.05 -23.76
CA MET A 536 -26.43 8.33 -24.96
C MET A 536 -27.55 7.44 -25.48
N LYS A 537 -27.80 7.55 -26.79
CA LYS A 537 -28.73 6.68 -27.51
C LYS A 537 -28.06 6.24 -28.81
N LYS A 538 -27.63 4.97 -28.86
CA LYS A 538 -26.86 4.40 -29.97
C LYS A 538 -25.59 5.22 -30.22
N SER A 539 -25.47 5.85 -31.39
CA SER A 539 -24.32 6.69 -31.77
C SER A 539 -24.57 8.19 -31.56
N ILE A 540 -25.67 8.58 -30.91
CA ILE A 540 -25.98 9.97 -30.60
C ILE A 540 -25.72 10.21 -29.11
N VAL A 541 -24.90 11.20 -28.82
CA VAL A 541 -24.59 11.67 -27.47
C VAL A 541 -25.16 13.07 -27.31
N ASN A 542 -25.95 13.31 -26.28
CA ASN A 542 -26.41 14.65 -25.93
C ASN A 542 -25.86 15.03 -24.56
N CYS A 543 -25.47 16.28 -24.37
CA CYS A 543 -25.01 16.78 -23.09
C CYS A 543 -25.23 18.29 -22.98
N SER A 544 -25.13 18.83 -21.77
CA SER A 544 -25.26 20.26 -21.47
C SER A 544 -23.88 20.90 -21.31
N MET A 545 -23.49 21.80 -22.20
CA MET A 545 -22.22 22.51 -22.15
C MET A 545 -22.21 23.57 -21.04
N LEU A 546 -21.23 23.48 -20.15
CA LEU A 546 -20.91 24.52 -19.17
C LEU A 546 -19.94 25.53 -19.81
N LEU A 547 -20.43 26.74 -20.09
CA LEU A 547 -19.67 27.77 -20.80
C LEU A 547 -18.80 28.57 -19.80
N THR A 548 -17.54 28.17 -19.66
CA THR A 548 -16.55 28.73 -18.73
C THR A 548 -15.55 29.66 -19.42
N THR A 549 -15.22 29.38 -20.69
CA THR A 549 -14.18 30.07 -21.46
C THR A 549 -14.66 30.31 -22.88
N SER A 550 -14.59 31.56 -23.35
CA SER A 550 -14.95 31.94 -24.72
C SER A 550 -13.87 31.59 -25.73
N GLY A 551 -14.25 31.24 -26.96
CA GLY A 551 -13.33 30.93 -28.05
C GLY A 551 -13.84 29.86 -29.01
N GLU A 552 -13.00 29.51 -29.97
CA GLU A 552 -13.26 28.42 -30.92
C GLU A 552 -12.54 27.14 -30.50
N PHE A 553 -13.31 26.09 -30.20
CA PHE A 553 -12.76 24.84 -29.68
C PHE A 553 -13.25 23.65 -30.49
N LYS A 554 -12.39 22.64 -30.65
CA LYS A 554 -12.84 21.31 -31.07
C LYS A 554 -13.50 20.60 -29.90
N ILE A 555 -14.53 19.80 -30.18
CA ILE A 555 -15.14 18.91 -29.22
C ILE A 555 -14.24 17.67 -29.08
N ASN A 556 -13.89 17.34 -27.86
CA ASN A 556 -13.22 16.11 -27.49
C ASN A 556 -14.19 15.26 -26.66
N ILE A 557 -14.47 14.04 -27.11
CA ILE A 557 -15.10 13.01 -26.29
C ILE A 557 -14.03 12.00 -25.89
N SER A 558 -13.89 11.73 -24.60
CA SER A 558 -12.95 10.76 -24.08
C SER A 558 -13.64 9.75 -23.19
N LEU A 559 -13.29 8.48 -23.36
CA LEU A 559 -13.63 7.40 -22.44
C LEU A 559 -12.38 7.12 -21.59
N ARG A 560 -12.55 7.15 -20.28
CA ARG A 560 -11.47 7.02 -19.29
C ARG A 560 -11.88 6.00 -18.25
N SER A 561 -10.90 5.32 -17.66
CA SER A 561 -11.12 4.50 -16.47
C SER A 561 -10.10 4.90 -15.43
N ASP A 562 -10.57 5.30 -14.26
CA ASP A 562 -9.69 5.66 -13.15
C ASP A 562 -9.30 4.48 -12.27
N ARG A 563 -9.73 3.28 -12.65
CA ARG A 563 -9.51 2.05 -11.88
C ARG A 563 -8.05 1.58 -11.89
N TYR A 564 -7.35 1.67 -13.02
CA TYR A 564 -5.97 1.15 -13.14
C TYR A 564 -5.00 2.23 -13.62
N ALA A 565 -3.75 2.20 -13.14
CA ALA A 565 -2.73 3.18 -13.52
C ALA A 565 -2.30 3.05 -14.99
N ASP A 566 -2.38 1.84 -15.52
CA ASP A 566 -2.09 1.50 -16.91
C ASP A 566 -3.34 1.48 -17.81
N ALA A 567 -4.45 2.10 -17.39
CA ALA A 567 -5.59 2.32 -18.27
C ALA A 567 -5.33 3.54 -19.19
N ALA A 568 -5.39 3.33 -20.51
CA ALA A 568 -5.27 4.40 -21.49
C ALA A 568 -6.61 5.08 -21.76
N ALA A 569 -6.65 6.42 -21.70
CA ALA A 569 -7.82 7.16 -22.17
C ALA A 569 -7.92 7.07 -23.70
N ILE A 570 -9.07 6.65 -24.22
CA ILE A 570 -9.38 6.73 -25.65
C ILE A 570 -10.21 7.97 -25.92
N SER A 571 -10.03 8.60 -27.08
CA SER A 571 -10.74 9.82 -27.42
C SER A 571 -11.11 9.90 -28.89
N ALA A 572 -12.09 10.75 -29.19
CA ALA A 572 -12.41 11.18 -30.54
C ALA A 572 -12.53 12.71 -30.55
N VAL A 573 -11.99 13.32 -31.60
CA VAL A 573 -11.91 14.78 -31.73
C VAL A 573 -12.69 15.23 -32.96
N SER A 574 -13.48 16.30 -32.83
CA SER A 574 -14.26 16.82 -33.95
C SER A 574 -13.38 17.47 -35.01
N THR A 575 -13.82 17.35 -36.27
CA THR A 575 -13.27 18.15 -37.37
C THR A 575 -13.67 19.61 -37.22
N ASP A 576 -14.96 19.83 -36.97
CA ASP A 576 -15.57 21.15 -36.82
C ASP A 576 -15.28 21.73 -35.44
N LYS A 577 -15.24 23.06 -35.36
CA LYS A 577 -15.09 23.80 -34.10
C LYS A 577 -16.44 24.35 -33.67
N VAL A 578 -16.67 24.37 -32.36
CA VAL A 578 -17.76 25.14 -31.74
C VAL A 578 -17.23 26.52 -31.34
N ASN A 579 -18.03 27.55 -31.58
CA ASN A 579 -17.80 28.89 -31.09
C ASN A 579 -18.56 29.06 -29.77
N ILE A 580 -17.82 29.30 -28.68
CA ILE A 580 -18.38 29.49 -27.34
C ILE A 580 -18.26 30.96 -26.96
N LEU A 581 -19.41 31.56 -26.64
CA LEU A 581 -19.53 32.88 -26.03
C LEU A 581 -19.92 32.68 -24.57
N ALA A 582 -18.93 32.44 -23.73
CA ALA A 582 -19.13 32.36 -22.28
C ALA A 582 -19.51 33.74 -21.73
N PRO A 583 -20.39 33.82 -20.72
CA PRO A 583 -20.67 35.08 -20.05
C PRO A 583 -19.37 35.66 -19.52
N GLU A 584 -19.12 36.95 -19.78
CA GLU A 584 -18.00 37.67 -19.17
C GLU A 584 -18.00 37.38 -17.67
N ARG A 585 -16.88 36.89 -17.14
CA ARG A 585 -16.72 36.73 -15.69
C ARG A 585 -16.86 38.13 -15.09
N ARG A 586 -18.06 38.48 -14.63
CA ARG A 586 -18.36 39.78 -14.01
C ARG A 586 -17.48 40.09 -12.81
N HIS A 587 -16.75 39.12 -12.28
CA HIS A 587 -15.84 39.28 -11.15
C HIS A 587 -14.46 38.76 -11.54
N ASP A 588 -13.63 39.68 -12.02
CA ASP A 588 -12.20 39.48 -12.10
C ASP A 588 -11.65 39.47 -10.66
N TYR A 589 -11.70 38.30 -10.01
CA TYR A 589 -11.18 38.11 -8.66
C TYR A 589 -9.68 38.34 -8.58
N THR A 590 -8.99 38.55 -9.71
CA THR A 590 -7.57 38.90 -9.76
C THR A 590 -7.26 40.11 -8.88
N PHE A 591 -8.11 41.14 -8.89
CA PHE A 591 -7.93 42.30 -8.00
C PHE A 591 -8.12 41.93 -6.52
N VAL A 592 -9.11 41.09 -6.20
CA VAL A 592 -9.38 40.62 -4.84
C VAL A 592 -8.24 39.71 -4.34
N VAL A 593 -7.73 38.81 -5.19
CA VAL A 593 -6.61 37.92 -4.91
C VAL A 593 -5.34 38.73 -4.68
N ILE A 594 -5.02 39.69 -5.55
CA ILE A 594 -3.88 40.60 -5.37
C ILE A 594 -4.02 41.39 -4.05
N LEU A 595 -5.20 41.94 -3.76
CA LEU A 595 -5.45 42.72 -2.54
C LEU A 595 -5.31 41.84 -1.27
N VAL A 596 -5.76 40.59 -1.33
CA VAL A 596 -5.61 39.61 -0.24
C VAL A 596 -4.15 39.18 -0.07
N SER A 597 -3.43 38.88 -1.16
CA SER A 597 -2.00 38.58 -1.13
C SER A 597 -1.19 39.73 -0.54
N PHE A 598 -1.55 40.97 -0.89
CA PHE A 598 -0.94 42.19 -0.34
C PHE A 598 -1.25 42.33 1.15
N SER A 599 -2.49 42.02 1.57
CA SER A 599 -2.90 42.07 2.98
C SER A 599 -2.14 41.05 3.83
N VAL A 600 -2.00 39.81 3.34
CA VAL A 600 -1.29 38.72 4.04
C VAL A 600 0.19 39.05 4.17
N THR A 601 0.84 39.51 3.09
CA THR A 601 2.24 39.93 3.13
C THR A 601 2.45 41.12 4.07
N LEU A 602 1.52 42.08 4.12
CA LEU A 602 1.58 43.20 5.07
C LEU A 602 1.46 42.73 6.51
N ILE A 603 0.53 41.80 6.82
CA ILE A 603 0.37 41.22 8.15
C ILE A 603 1.61 40.41 8.55
N SER A 604 2.14 39.57 7.67
CA SER A 604 3.37 38.81 7.90
C SER A 604 4.57 39.73 8.12
N LEU A 605 4.69 40.82 7.36
CA LEU A 605 5.74 41.82 7.53
C LEU A 605 5.57 42.58 8.86
N SER A 606 4.33 42.91 9.23
CA SER A 606 3.99 43.55 10.51
C SER A 606 4.32 42.64 11.69
N LEU A 607 4.02 41.34 11.58
CA LEU A 607 4.36 40.32 12.58
C LEU A 607 5.87 40.11 12.66
N LEU A 608 6.59 40.10 11.53
CA LEU A 608 8.05 40.05 11.48
C LEU A 608 8.68 41.30 12.13
N LEU A 609 8.20 42.50 11.80
CA LEU A 609 8.64 43.74 12.41
C LEU A 609 8.32 43.79 13.90
N ALA A 610 7.15 43.31 14.31
CA ALA A 610 6.78 43.17 15.71
C ALA A 610 7.66 42.13 16.42
N CYS A 611 7.96 40.98 15.81
CA CYS A 611 8.89 39.98 16.35
C CYS A 611 10.32 40.53 16.44
N VAL A 612 10.78 41.29 15.45
CA VAL A 612 12.11 41.93 15.45
C VAL A 612 12.18 43.04 16.50
N ASN A 613 11.15 43.86 16.65
CA ASN A 613 11.07 44.88 17.71
C ASN A 613 10.89 44.27 19.11
N TYR A 614 10.13 43.18 19.23
CA TYR A 614 9.98 42.41 20.47
C TYR A 614 11.32 41.76 20.85
N ASN A 615 12.02 41.17 19.88
CA ASN A 615 13.39 40.67 20.10
C ASN A 615 14.36 41.79 20.45
N ASN A 616 14.30 42.98 19.84
CA ASN A 616 15.16 44.11 20.23
C ASN A 616 14.87 44.63 21.65
N LYS A 617 13.60 44.60 22.09
CA LYS A 617 13.21 44.96 23.46
C LYS A 617 13.76 43.95 24.49
N TYR A 618 13.74 42.65 24.16
CA TYR A 618 14.30 41.60 25.03
C TYR A 618 15.81 41.36 24.87
N ARG A 619 16.44 41.79 23.76
CA ARG A 619 17.91 41.74 23.60
C ARG A 619 18.61 42.67 24.59
N ASN A 620 17.97 43.79 24.95
CA ASN A 620 18.46 44.70 25.99
C ASN A 620 18.26 44.16 27.41
N GLU A 621 17.18 43.42 27.69
CA GLU A 621 17.00 42.74 29.00
C GLU A 621 17.92 41.51 29.15
N PHE A 622 18.18 40.75 28.08
CA PHE A 622 19.09 39.61 28.12
C PHE A 622 20.57 40.00 28.31
N LEU A 623 20.99 41.18 27.83
CA LEU A 623 22.32 41.72 28.10
C LEU A 623 22.48 42.15 29.57
N VAL A 624 21.42 42.68 30.19
CA VAL A 624 21.43 43.01 31.63
C VAL A 624 21.48 41.74 32.49
N VAL A 625 20.74 40.68 32.12
CA VAL A 625 20.75 39.38 32.84
C VAL A 625 22.07 38.61 32.66
N LYS A 626 22.75 38.74 31.52
CA LYS A 626 24.10 38.16 31.31
C LYS A 626 25.18 38.90 32.12
N SER A 627 25.01 40.19 32.38
CA SER A 627 25.91 40.95 33.27
C SER A 627 25.74 40.54 34.74
N SER A 628 24.51 40.29 35.20
CA SER A 628 24.24 39.90 36.58
C SER A 628 24.66 38.46 36.89
N THR A 629 24.55 37.53 35.93
CA THR A 629 25.09 36.15 36.09
C THR A 629 26.61 36.11 36.15
N ASN A 630 27.32 36.97 35.41
CA ASN A 630 28.79 37.10 35.53
C ASN A 630 29.21 37.72 36.87
N ILE A 631 28.46 38.70 37.39
CA ILE A 631 28.70 39.27 38.73
C ILE A 631 28.43 38.23 39.82
N MET A 632 27.39 37.41 39.68
CA MET A 632 27.04 36.36 40.63
C MET A 632 28.04 35.19 40.60
N GLN A 633 28.62 34.88 39.44
CA GLN A 633 29.74 33.94 39.32
C GLN A 633 31.06 34.49 39.91
N MET A 634 31.35 35.79 39.78
CA MET A 634 32.47 36.41 40.49
C MET A 634 32.26 36.46 42.00
N ALA A 635 31.05 36.79 42.47
CA ALA A 635 30.71 36.81 43.89
C ALA A 635 30.80 35.42 44.52
N SER A 636 30.30 34.38 43.84
CA SER A 636 30.42 33.00 44.33
C SER A 636 31.87 32.48 44.33
N LYS A 637 32.71 32.84 43.35
CA LYS A 637 34.16 32.56 43.39
C LYS A 637 34.86 33.28 44.54
N ASN A 638 34.53 34.54 44.79
CA ASN A 638 35.12 35.32 45.88
C ASN A 638 34.69 34.77 47.25
N ILE A 639 33.43 34.38 47.43
CA ILE A 639 32.93 33.74 48.66
C ILE A 639 33.60 32.39 48.90
N ARG A 640 33.83 31.57 47.85
CA ARG A 640 34.56 30.29 47.97
C ARG A 640 36.04 30.49 48.31
N SER A 641 36.67 31.55 47.79
CA SER A 641 38.04 31.93 48.15
C SER A 641 38.13 32.49 49.59
N ALA A 642 37.14 33.25 50.04
CA ALA A 642 37.06 33.79 51.38
C ALA A 642 36.84 32.68 52.43
N LEU A 643 35.95 31.71 52.15
CA LEU A 643 35.71 30.55 53.02
C LEU A 643 36.92 29.60 53.12
N SER A 644 37.71 29.46 52.05
CA SER A 644 38.96 28.68 52.07
C SER A 644 40.15 29.43 52.69
N SER A 645 40.07 30.76 52.79
CA SER A 645 41.02 31.57 53.57
C SER A 645 40.68 31.63 55.07
N LEU A 646 39.39 31.58 55.44
CA LEU A 646 38.94 31.57 56.84
C LEU A 646 39.18 30.23 57.57
N SER A 647 39.27 29.12 56.83
CA SER A 647 39.62 27.80 57.42
C SER A 647 41.13 27.63 57.66
N ARG A 648 41.96 28.57 57.15
CA ARG A 648 43.43 28.55 57.31
C ARG A 648 43.97 29.55 58.34
N SER A 649 43.11 30.35 58.99
CA SER A 649 43.55 31.43 59.90
C SER A 649 43.01 31.39 61.34
N ARG A 650 42.47 30.27 61.84
CA ARG A 650 42.15 30.09 63.27
C ARG A 650 42.59 28.73 63.82
N SER A 651 43.90 28.52 63.80
CA SER A 651 44.63 27.76 64.82
C SER A 651 45.47 28.79 65.59
N TYR A 652 45.51 28.69 66.92
CA TYR A 652 46.15 29.57 67.92
C TYR A 652 45.42 30.85 68.34
N SER A 653 44.74 30.82 69.50
CA SER A 653 45.20 31.53 70.71
C SER A 653 44.21 31.38 71.88
N THR A 654 44.72 30.86 72.98
CA THR A 654 44.22 30.80 74.35
C THR A 654 43.68 32.14 74.92
N TRP A 655 42.66 32.09 75.81
CA TRP A 655 42.69 32.58 77.22
C TRP A 655 41.28 32.61 77.91
N ARG A 656 41.22 31.98 79.11
CA ARG A 656 40.46 32.27 80.38
C ARG A 656 39.04 32.88 80.34
N SER A 657 38.00 32.20 80.85
CA SER A 657 37.55 32.06 82.27
C SER A 657 36.57 33.16 82.75
N THR A 658 35.30 32.82 83.03
CA THR A 658 34.68 32.73 84.38
C THR A 658 33.14 32.60 84.34
N SER A 659 32.62 31.62 85.10
CA SER A 659 31.41 31.64 85.96
C SER A 659 30.01 31.91 85.37
N LYS A 660 29.08 30.95 85.47
CA LYS A 660 28.17 30.72 86.62
C LYS A 660 27.16 29.61 86.29
N ILE A 661 26.93 28.79 87.31
CA ILE A 661 25.97 27.68 87.40
C ILE A 661 24.56 28.21 87.64
N ILE A 662 23.54 27.69 86.94
CA ILE A 662 22.21 27.35 87.49
C ILE A 662 21.68 26.10 86.77
N VAL A 663 21.31 25.08 87.54
CA VAL A 663 20.55 23.88 87.15
C VAL A 663 19.17 23.99 87.84
N PRO A 664 18.06 23.61 87.19
CA PRO A 664 17.26 22.50 87.71
C PRO A 664 16.83 21.55 86.57
N LYS A 665 17.23 20.28 86.61
CA LYS A 665 16.57 19.12 87.26
C LYS A 665 15.24 18.68 86.63
N HIS A 666 15.33 17.52 85.99
CA HIS A 666 14.28 16.57 85.61
C HIS A 666 13.39 16.09 86.78
N SER A 667 12.18 15.65 86.43
CA SER A 667 11.64 14.29 86.65
C SER A 667 10.34 14.17 85.81
N LYS A 668 9.88 13.04 85.29
CA LYS A 668 10.19 11.62 85.49
C LYS A 668 9.69 10.87 84.27
#